data_AF-A0AAD7GH90-F1
#
_entry.id   AF-A0AAD7GH90-F1
#
_cell.length_a   1.000
_cell.length_b   1.000
_cell.length_c   1.000
_cell.angle_alpha   90.00
_cell.angle_beta   90.00
_cell.angle_gamma   90.00
#
_symmetry.space_group_name_H-M   'P 1'
#
loop_
_entity.id
_entity.type
_entity.pdbx_description
1 polymer ?
#
loop_
_entity_poly.entity_id
_entity_poly.type
_entity_poly.pdbx_seq_one_letter_code
_entity_poly.pdbx_strand_id
1 'polypeptide(L)'
;MLELIVNSTIGVSLRIARLHCLNLGVQNWVKTLTDLQCRPFKPYQMQQFTICFHLYLEILQNVEGHLEGEAKLIFEMLGTGDGNDSLKHILRKEQGAFDDDGVPKQGGMERPNPQTANAGGDYYLSREKVDSALSFHGSRFGLTYKEDNLCQERWKNMSEEIMERMWGIFDETGAFLALCCHGFVLLIADMVKSGDWAKYGLAIANSLLDAFSPDFGFGYDISCGFKATIKNSLLRPKAKKLNFKMLVSSFHGHAHNRMCQLRYLATYVLGLGLEDLKGYERTVRYASVFHRKQSITTYLAHVDSFQTYSNLSKFLVDNYKQALDILDMEEVLTFAMDQAGISGSGGDEFWRRLEEKAYLRSLSKESEEETQQMEYYQNLVNLQACKKTFNNVFVEGSTANGTAKRHAQDNYDKAHAAIQGMEQVLEITTWKITALMVSTRHYRLCVNKLEELVLKRLFELTKMNMSQTGYKLRKHIAKVLQVRSKTIHAALSRYNAAATGLTPKHRSLTWPEVIEYVFLLDFDTLRDPTCNADLWEWATPAARQLMDSFFRLEHTKEEIPWLNIKIRCLVTYIRDEKALLLRKEAEVRETDPNLAYFIGKYCNHWGRSDDSHMVRLQAMAKNITLPPLGFNRFSCMK
;
A
#
# COMPACT_ATOMS: atom_id res chain seq x y z
N MET A 1 7.76 -45.51 -17.70
CA MET A 1 7.90 -44.03 -17.70
C MET A 1 6.87 -43.40 -16.76
N LEU A 2 5.59 -43.81 -16.82
CA LEU A 2 4.61 -43.50 -15.76
C LEU A 2 5.08 -43.93 -14.35
N GLU A 3 5.67 -45.12 -14.18
CA GLU A 3 6.26 -45.54 -12.88
C GLU A 3 7.51 -44.75 -12.45
N LEU A 4 8.25 -44.16 -13.39
CA LEU A 4 9.42 -43.30 -13.10
C LEU A 4 9.01 -41.86 -12.80
N ILE A 5 7.84 -41.43 -13.29
CA ILE A 5 7.32 -40.06 -13.16
C ILE A 5 6.41 -39.94 -11.91
N VAL A 6 5.81 -41.04 -11.44
CA VAL A 6 5.12 -41.11 -10.14
C VAL A 6 6.12 -41.11 -8.97
N ASN A 7 7.40 -41.41 -9.22
CA ASN A 7 8.46 -41.11 -8.24
C ASN A 7 8.59 -39.59 -8.10
N SER A 8 8.12 -39.07 -6.96
CA SER A 8 8.17 -37.67 -6.52
C SER A 8 9.51 -36.97 -6.70
N THR A 9 10.58 -37.73 -6.91
CA THR A 9 11.94 -37.26 -7.14
C THR A 9 12.11 -36.42 -8.42
N ILE A 10 11.55 -36.80 -9.57
CA ILE A 10 11.84 -36.09 -10.84
C ILE A 10 11.15 -34.72 -10.88
N GLY A 11 9.94 -34.62 -10.31
CA GLY A 11 9.23 -33.35 -10.14
C GLY A 11 9.93 -32.40 -9.17
N VAL A 12 10.43 -32.92 -8.03
CA VAL A 12 11.27 -32.17 -7.08
C VAL A 12 12.54 -31.66 -7.76
N SER A 13 13.24 -32.51 -8.52
CA SER A 13 14.49 -32.13 -9.20
C SER A 13 14.27 -31.06 -10.27
N LEU A 14 13.18 -31.10 -11.04
CA LEU A 14 12.86 -30.01 -11.97
C LEU A 14 12.52 -28.72 -11.23
N ARG A 15 11.75 -28.80 -10.14
CA ARG A 15 11.43 -27.63 -9.31
C ARG A 15 12.72 -26.99 -8.78
N ILE A 16 13.62 -27.77 -8.20
CA ILE A 16 14.93 -27.31 -7.71
C ILE A 16 15.82 -26.79 -8.85
N ALA A 17 15.85 -27.47 -9.99
CA ALA A 17 16.65 -27.05 -11.13
C ALA A 17 16.12 -25.75 -11.76
N ARG A 18 14.81 -25.52 -11.73
CA ARG A 18 14.20 -24.24 -12.11
C ARG A 18 14.55 -23.11 -11.15
N LEU A 19 14.63 -23.38 -9.84
CA LEU A 19 15.11 -22.39 -8.86
C LEU A 19 16.55 -21.90 -9.16
N HIS A 20 17.37 -22.75 -9.78
CA HIS A 20 18.76 -22.41 -10.16
C HIS A 20 18.89 -21.96 -11.63
N CYS A 21 18.00 -22.39 -12.51
CA CYS A 21 18.01 -22.11 -13.94
C CYS A 21 16.58 -21.99 -14.47
N LEU A 22 16.05 -20.78 -14.44
CA LEU A 22 14.66 -20.44 -14.81
C LEU A 22 14.35 -20.70 -16.30
N ASN A 23 15.38 -20.73 -17.15
CA ASN A 23 15.26 -21.06 -18.58
C ASN A 23 15.20 -22.56 -18.86
N LEU A 24 15.19 -23.40 -17.82
CA LEU A 24 15.03 -24.84 -17.95
C LEU A 24 13.58 -25.17 -18.32
N GLY A 25 13.31 -25.10 -19.62
CA GLY A 25 12.04 -25.52 -20.20
C GLY A 25 11.80 -27.00 -19.95
N VAL A 26 10.54 -27.36 -19.69
CA VAL A 26 10.13 -28.77 -19.48
C VAL A 26 10.61 -29.66 -20.61
N GLN A 27 10.55 -29.15 -21.85
CA GLN A 27 11.04 -29.85 -23.03
C GLN A 27 12.55 -30.12 -22.98
N ASN A 28 13.36 -29.13 -22.59
CA ASN A 28 14.81 -29.30 -22.48
C ASN A 28 15.15 -30.26 -21.35
N TRP A 29 14.45 -30.15 -20.21
CA TRP A 29 14.62 -31.09 -19.09
C TRP A 29 14.28 -32.53 -19.47
N VAL A 30 13.12 -32.75 -20.11
CA VAL A 30 12.71 -34.08 -20.56
C VAL A 30 13.68 -34.63 -21.59
N LYS A 31 14.21 -33.80 -22.50
CA LYS A 31 15.27 -34.19 -23.44
C LYS A 31 16.55 -34.60 -22.72
N THR A 32 17.00 -33.81 -21.74
CA THR A 32 18.16 -34.14 -20.91
C THR A 32 17.95 -35.45 -20.17
N LEU A 33 16.75 -35.70 -19.61
CA LEU A 33 16.43 -36.97 -18.95
C LEU A 33 16.42 -38.15 -19.92
N THR A 34 15.92 -37.97 -21.15
CA THR A 34 15.94 -39.03 -22.17
C THR A 34 17.36 -39.33 -22.64
N ASP A 35 18.19 -38.30 -22.79
CA ASP A 35 19.60 -38.43 -23.16
C ASP A 35 20.40 -39.12 -22.05
N LEU A 36 20.19 -38.74 -20.78
CA LEU A 36 20.81 -39.39 -19.62
C LEU A 36 20.40 -40.87 -19.49
N GLN A 37 19.22 -41.24 -19.98
CA GLN A 37 18.75 -42.63 -20.01
C GLN A 37 19.17 -43.38 -21.28
N CYS A 38 19.99 -42.78 -22.14
CA CYS A 38 20.39 -43.31 -23.45
C CYS A 38 19.19 -43.73 -24.31
N ARG A 39 18.09 -42.97 -24.24
CA ARG A 39 16.85 -43.25 -24.98
C ARG A 39 16.51 -42.09 -25.92
N PRO A 40 15.99 -42.37 -27.13
CA PRO A 40 15.57 -41.31 -28.03
C PRO A 40 14.36 -40.57 -27.45
N PHE A 41 14.45 -39.24 -27.45
CA PHE A 41 13.35 -38.35 -27.06
C PHE A 41 12.11 -38.62 -27.92
N LYS A 42 10.94 -38.77 -27.28
CA LYS A 42 9.65 -38.87 -27.97
C LYS A 42 8.73 -37.72 -27.54
N PRO A 43 8.08 -36.99 -28.48
CA PRO A 43 7.27 -35.82 -28.16
C PRO A 43 6.18 -36.03 -27.09
N TYR A 44 5.54 -37.21 -27.05
CA TYR A 44 4.50 -37.52 -26.06
C TYR A 44 5.02 -37.57 -24.61
N GLN A 45 6.32 -37.80 -24.40
CA GLN A 45 6.93 -37.86 -23.07
C GLN A 45 6.94 -36.49 -22.40
N MET A 46 7.03 -35.42 -23.19
CA MET A 46 6.91 -34.04 -22.71
C MET A 46 5.48 -33.74 -22.22
N GLN A 47 4.46 -34.18 -22.96
CA GLN A 47 3.07 -34.05 -22.52
C GLN A 47 2.79 -34.86 -21.25
N GLN A 48 3.22 -36.12 -21.19
CA GLN A 48 3.05 -36.95 -19.98
C GLN A 48 3.76 -36.34 -18.77
N PHE A 49 5.00 -35.87 -18.94
CA PHE A 49 5.74 -35.22 -17.86
C PHE A 49 5.05 -33.92 -17.41
N THR A 50 4.55 -33.10 -18.34
CA THR A 50 3.85 -31.84 -18.00
C THR A 50 2.58 -32.12 -17.20
N ILE A 51 1.79 -33.12 -17.62
CA ILE A 51 0.58 -33.53 -16.92
C ILE A 51 0.93 -34.00 -15.50
N CYS A 52 1.92 -34.87 -15.34
CA CYS A 52 2.33 -35.35 -14.02
C CYS A 52 2.98 -34.26 -13.15
N PHE A 53 3.73 -33.33 -13.74
CA PHE A 53 4.32 -32.21 -13.02
C PHE A 53 3.25 -31.22 -12.55
N HIS A 54 2.23 -30.96 -13.37
CA HIS A 54 1.05 -30.20 -12.94
C HIS A 54 0.30 -30.91 -11.84
N LEU A 55 0.06 -32.23 -11.95
CA LEU A 55 -0.56 -33.03 -10.89
C LEU A 55 0.28 -33.02 -9.60
N TYR A 56 1.60 -33.05 -9.70
CA TYR A 56 2.52 -32.93 -8.57
C TYR A 56 2.44 -31.54 -7.92
N LEU A 57 2.39 -30.46 -8.70
CA LEU A 57 2.20 -29.11 -8.21
C LEU A 57 0.82 -28.91 -7.58
N GLU A 58 -0.22 -29.49 -8.19
CA GLU A 58 -1.60 -29.50 -7.69
C GLU A 58 -1.70 -30.32 -6.41
N ILE A 59 -1.01 -31.46 -6.30
CA ILE A 59 -0.90 -32.22 -5.05
C ILE A 59 -0.14 -31.41 -4.01
N LEU A 60 0.98 -30.75 -4.34
CA LEU A 60 1.66 -29.87 -3.39
C LEU A 60 0.79 -28.70 -2.92
N GLN A 61 0.01 -28.11 -3.80
CA GLN A 61 -0.96 -27.06 -3.46
C GLN A 61 -2.11 -27.60 -2.60
N ASN A 62 -2.59 -28.81 -2.87
CA ASN A 62 -3.60 -29.48 -2.05
C ASN A 62 -3.03 -30.10 -0.75
N VAL A 63 -1.71 -30.28 -0.67
CA VAL A 63 -0.93 -30.76 0.48
C VAL A 63 -0.21 -29.59 1.17
N GLU A 64 -0.61 -28.33 0.91
CA GLU A 64 -0.48 -27.27 1.91
C GLU A 64 -1.39 -27.62 3.10
N GLY A 65 -0.93 -28.64 3.85
CA GLY A 65 -1.56 -29.14 5.04
C GLY A 65 -1.58 -28.01 6.03
N HIS A 66 -2.76 -27.45 6.24
CA HIS A 66 -3.04 -26.78 7.48
C HIS A 66 -2.74 -27.80 8.57
N LEU A 67 -1.90 -27.44 9.54
CA LEU A 67 -1.67 -28.34 10.66
C LEU A 67 -3.03 -28.55 11.33
N GLU A 68 -3.45 -29.81 11.46
CA GLU A 68 -4.76 -30.13 12.04
C GLU A 68 -4.85 -29.55 13.47
N GLY A 69 -5.92 -28.80 13.75
CA GLY A 69 -6.18 -28.22 15.07
C GLY A 69 -5.60 -26.82 15.30
N GLU A 70 -5.20 -26.09 14.25
CA GLU A 70 -4.86 -24.66 14.38
C GLU A 70 -6.09 -23.77 14.54
N ALA A 71 -5.96 -22.73 15.38
CA ALA A 71 -7.00 -21.74 15.54
C ALA A 71 -7.16 -20.95 14.24
N LYS A 72 -8.41 -20.69 13.83
CA LYS A 72 -8.68 -19.87 12.64
C LYS A 72 -8.22 -18.43 12.91
N LEU A 73 -7.31 -17.93 12.07
CA LEU A 73 -6.87 -16.54 12.06
C LEU A 73 -7.87 -15.67 11.30
N ILE A 74 -7.93 -14.37 11.63
CA ILE A 74 -8.72 -13.39 10.88
C ILE A 74 -8.16 -13.22 9.47
N PHE A 75 -6.83 -13.20 9.35
CA PHE A 75 -6.11 -13.26 8.08
C PHE A 75 -5.25 -14.52 8.04
N GLU A 76 -5.49 -15.40 7.07
CA GLU A 76 -4.67 -16.61 6.88
C GLU A 76 -3.31 -16.25 6.29
N MET A 77 -3.26 -15.19 5.47
CA MET A 77 -2.06 -14.67 4.86
C MET A 77 -2.10 -13.14 4.78
N LEU A 78 -0.95 -12.52 5.02
CA LEU A 78 -0.73 -11.07 4.91
C LEU A 78 0.35 -10.81 3.86
N GLY A 79 0.07 -9.86 2.98
CA GLY A 79 1.06 -9.32 2.06
C GLY A 79 0.99 -7.81 2.01
N THR A 80 2.03 -7.20 1.47
CA THR A 80 2.08 -5.76 1.18
C THR A 80 2.69 -5.57 -0.19
N GLY A 81 2.30 -4.51 -0.90
CA GLY A 81 2.93 -4.20 -2.17
C GLY A 81 2.93 -2.72 -2.48
N ASP A 82 3.96 -2.31 -3.20
CA ASP A 82 4.19 -0.92 -3.54
C ASP A 82 4.91 -0.75 -4.89
N GLY A 83 4.67 0.41 -5.51
CA GLY A 83 5.25 0.83 -6.77
C GLY A 83 6.56 1.58 -6.57
N ASN A 84 7.65 1.05 -7.09
CA ASN A 84 8.96 1.68 -7.01
C ASN A 84 9.32 2.41 -8.31
N ASP A 85 9.13 3.73 -8.33
CA ASP A 85 9.47 4.63 -9.44
C ASP A 85 10.98 4.95 -9.57
N SER A 86 11.84 4.41 -8.70
CA SER A 86 13.28 4.70 -8.72
C SER A 86 14.07 3.80 -9.68
N LEU A 87 13.41 2.79 -10.27
CA LEU A 87 13.90 1.80 -11.23
C LEU A 87 13.61 2.19 -12.69
N LYS A 88 13.95 3.43 -13.07
CA LYS A 88 13.71 3.93 -14.43
C LYS A 88 14.74 3.36 -15.42
N HIS A 89 14.28 2.84 -16.56
CA HIS A 89 15.11 2.35 -17.65
C HIS A 89 15.01 3.25 -18.88
N ILE A 90 16.14 3.78 -19.34
CA ILE A 90 16.21 4.68 -20.50
C ILE A 90 15.95 3.87 -21.77
N LEU A 91 15.04 4.35 -22.59
CA LEU A 91 14.79 3.78 -23.91
C LEU A 91 16.03 4.03 -24.80
N ARG A 92 16.86 3.01 -25.02
CA ARG A 92 17.95 3.08 -26.00
C ARG A 92 17.38 2.93 -27.40
N LYS A 93 17.09 4.05 -28.06
CA LYS A 93 16.90 4.06 -29.51
C LYS A 93 18.29 3.99 -30.14
N GLU A 94 18.54 3.03 -31.04
CA GLU A 94 19.65 3.17 -31.97
C GLU A 94 19.46 4.50 -32.71
N GLN A 95 20.47 5.36 -32.73
CA GLN A 95 20.47 6.50 -33.63
C GLN A 95 20.49 5.92 -35.04
N GLY A 96 19.34 5.95 -35.72
CA GLY A 96 19.28 5.59 -37.12
C GLY A 96 20.25 6.50 -37.88
N ALA A 97 21.07 5.92 -38.74
CA ALA A 97 21.82 6.69 -39.72
C ALA A 97 20.84 7.61 -40.47
N PHE A 98 21.23 8.87 -40.66
CA PHE A 98 20.56 9.75 -41.60
C PHE A 98 20.66 9.14 -43.00
N ASP A 99 19.60 9.22 -43.80
CA ASP A 99 19.76 9.00 -45.24
C ASP A 99 20.52 10.19 -45.89
N ASP A 100 20.90 10.05 -47.16
CA ASP A 100 21.64 11.08 -47.91
C ASP A 100 20.89 12.42 -47.99
N ASP A 101 19.59 12.44 -47.67
CA ASP A 101 18.72 13.61 -47.64
C ASP A 101 18.59 14.23 -46.22
N GLY A 102 19.31 13.71 -45.23
CA GLY A 102 19.29 14.24 -43.85
C GLY A 102 18.02 13.92 -43.06
N VAL A 103 17.19 12.99 -43.53
CA VAL A 103 16.02 12.50 -42.80
C VAL A 103 16.46 11.40 -41.81
N PRO A 104 16.07 11.49 -40.52
CA PRO A 104 16.40 10.44 -39.57
C PRO A 104 15.68 9.14 -39.95
N LYS A 105 16.42 8.09 -40.32
CA LYS A 105 15.83 6.75 -40.40
C LYS A 105 15.28 6.39 -39.02
N GLN A 106 14.06 5.83 -38.96
CA GLN A 106 13.57 5.20 -37.74
C GLN A 106 14.55 4.10 -37.35
N GLY A 107 15.39 4.37 -36.34
CA GLY A 107 16.28 3.37 -35.75
C GLY A 107 15.45 2.20 -35.24
N GLY A 108 15.96 0.98 -35.42
CA GLY A 108 15.29 -0.22 -34.94
C GLY A 108 15.03 -0.12 -33.44
N MET A 109 13.81 -0.47 -33.01
CA MET A 109 13.59 -0.83 -31.61
C MET A 109 14.50 -2.00 -31.26
N GLU A 110 15.06 -2.01 -30.04
CA GLU A 110 15.67 -3.20 -29.46
C GLU A 110 14.69 -4.36 -29.70
N ARG A 111 15.10 -5.34 -30.53
CA ARG A 111 14.20 -6.42 -30.96
C ARG A 111 13.65 -7.09 -29.69
N PRO A 112 12.33 -7.29 -29.56
CA PRO A 112 11.77 -8.11 -28.50
C PRO A 112 12.41 -9.49 -28.62
N ASN A 113 13.38 -9.78 -27.77
CA ASN A 113 14.00 -11.09 -27.74
C ASN A 113 13.04 -12.02 -26.97
N PRO A 114 12.61 -13.15 -27.53
CA PRO A 114 11.83 -14.14 -26.77
C PRO A 114 12.49 -14.55 -25.42
N GLN A 115 13.80 -14.35 -25.28
CA GLN A 115 14.56 -14.60 -24.05
C GLN A 115 14.38 -13.52 -22.96
N THR A 116 13.93 -12.29 -23.28
CA THR A 116 13.61 -11.26 -22.26
C THR A 116 12.32 -11.57 -21.49
N ALA A 117 11.46 -12.44 -22.03
CA ALA A 117 10.23 -12.88 -21.36
C ALA A 117 10.50 -13.80 -20.15
N ASN A 118 11.59 -14.58 -20.16
CA ASN A 118 11.90 -15.56 -19.10
C ASN A 118 13.01 -15.14 -18.11
N ALA A 119 13.60 -13.96 -18.27
CA ALA A 119 14.73 -13.51 -17.45
C ALA A 119 14.40 -13.22 -15.97
N GLY A 120 13.11 -13.09 -15.64
CA GLY A 120 12.62 -12.75 -14.30
C GLY A 120 12.26 -13.94 -13.40
N GLY A 121 12.27 -15.16 -13.95
CA GLY A 121 11.88 -16.36 -13.22
C GLY A 121 10.48 -16.34 -12.64
N ASP A 122 10.26 -17.13 -11.58
CA ASP A 122 8.95 -17.31 -10.94
C ASP A 122 8.46 -16.05 -10.20
N TYR A 123 9.33 -15.06 -9.94
CA TYR A 123 8.95 -13.82 -9.28
C TYR A 123 8.20 -12.85 -10.23
N TYR A 124 8.58 -12.78 -11.51
CA TYR A 124 8.04 -11.76 -12.42
C TYR A 124 6.71 -12.18 -13.03
N LEU A 125 5.72 -11.29 -12.94
CA LEU A 125 4.52 -11.39 -13.78
C LEU A 125 4.87 -11.09 -15.23
N SER A 126 4.32 -11.91 -16.14
CA SER A 126 4.45 -11.66 -17.58
C SER A 126 3.71 -10.39 -17.97
N ARG A 127 4.20 -9.73 -19.02
CA ARG A 127 3.60 -8.49 -19.53
C ARG A 127 2.18 -8.73 -20.00
N GLU A 128 1.92 -9.87 -20.63
CA GLU A 128 0.59 -10.28 -21.10
C GLU A 128 -0.37 -10.43 -19.91
N LYS A 129 0.09 -11.01 -18.81
CA LYS A 129 -0.72 -11.15 -17.59
C LYS A 129 -1.05 -9.79 -16.98
N VAL A 130 -0.08 -8.86 -16.94
CA VAL A 130 -0.30 -7.49 -16.46
C VAL A 130 -1.23 -6.69 -17.38
N ASP A 131 -1.01 -6.74 -18.69
CA ASP A 131 -1.82 -5.99 -19.65
C ASP A 131 -3.23 -6.60 -19.79
N SER A 132 -3.40 -7.91 -19.57
CA SER A 132 -4.74 -8.50 -19.45
C SER A 132 -5.55 -7.91 -18.29
N ALA A 133 -4.90 -7.38 -17.24
CA ALA A 133 -5.60 -6.71 -16.16
C ALA A 133 -6.26 -5.39 -16.58
N LEU A 134 -5.87 -4.81 -17.73
CA LEU A 134 -6.61 -3.72 -18.37
C LEU A 134 -7.97 -4.18 -18.88
N SER A 135 -8.13 -5.44 -19.29
CA SER A 135 -9.43 -6.00 -19.70
C SER A 135 -10.39 -6.20 -18.53
N PHE A 136 -9.90 -6.17 -17.29
CA PHE A 136 -10.76 -6.05 -16.11
C PHE A 136 -11.51 -4.71 -16.06
N HIS A 137 -11.21 -3.79 -16.98
CA HIS A 137 -11.77 -2.45 -17.09
C HIS A 137 -12.46 -2.26 -18.45
N GLY A 138 -13.71 -1.82 -18.42
CA GLY A 138 -14.34 -1.20 -19.59
C GLY A 138 -13.64 0.11 -19.93
N SER A 139 -13.55 0.41 -21.23
CA SER A 139 -13.05 1.68 -21.78
C SER A 139 -13.74 2.89 -21.11
N ARG A 140 -13.08 3.53 -20.14
CA ARG A 140 -13.17 4.95 -19.71
C ARG A 140 -12.60 5.11 -18.31
N PHE A 141 -11.33 5.49 -18.22
CA PHE A 141 -10.79 6.12 -17.01
C PHE A 141 -10.99 7.62 -17.14
N GLY A 142 -12.13 8.08 -16.63
CA GLY A 142 -12.54 9.48 -16.69
C GLY A 142 -13.84 9.69 -15.94
N LEU A 143 -13.95 9.17 -14.70
CA LEU A 143 -15.04 9.53 -13.81
C LEU A 143 -14.51 9.66 -12.38
N THR A 144 -14.65 10.88 -11.87
CA THR A 144 -14.60 11.29 -10.47
C THR A 144 -15.50 10.40 -9.62
N TYR A 145 -14.93 9.48 -8.85
CA TYR A 145 -15.66 8.74 -7.82
C TYR A 145 -15.60 9.53 -6.51
N LYS A 146 -16.56 10.45 -6.32
CA LYS A 146 -16.63 11.34 -5.15
C LYS A 146 -17.12 10.67 -3.86
N GLU A 147 -17.80 9.52 -3.93
CA GLU A 147 -18.56 9.03 -2.77
C GLU A 147 -17.77 8.21 -1.73
N ASP A 148 -16.52 7.80 -2.00
CA ASP A 148 -15.76 6.94 -1.05
C ASP A 148 -14.24 7.26 -0.99
N ASN A 149 -13.75 8.27 -1.71
CA ASN A 149 -12.30 8.46 -1.93
C ASN A 149 -11.76 9.87 -1.62
N LEU A 150 -12.08 10.38 -0.44
CA LEU A 150 -11.59 11.67 0.08
C LEU A 150 -10.05 11.76 0.24
N CYS A 151 -9.33 10.64 0.22
CA CYS A 151 -7.87 10.62 0.36
C CYS A 151 -7.14 10.86 -0.98
N GLN A 152 -7.68 10.41 -2.12
CA GLN A 152 -6.95 10.44 -3.41
C GLN A 152 -6.59 11.86 -3.88
N GLU A 153 -7.38 12.87 -3.53
CA GLU A 153 -7.08 14.27 -3.81
C GLU A 153 -5.81 14.77 -3.08
N ARG A 154 -5.46 14.19 -1.92
CA ARG A 154 -4.23 14.50 -1.18
C ARG A 154 -2.99 13.96 -1.89
N TRP A 155 -3.12 12.81 -2.56
CA TRP A 155 -2.06 12.12 -3.30
C TRP A 155 -1.83 12.66 -4.72
N LYS A 156 -2.80 13.38 -5.31
CA LYS A 156 -2.66 14.08 -6.61
C LYS A 156 -1.70 15.27 -6.50
N ASN A 157 -0.40 15.00 -6.34
CA ASN A 157 0.66 16.01 -6.41
C ASN A 157 1.89 15.51 -7.20
N MET A 158 1.72 14.58 -8.14
CA MET A 158 2.71 14.35 -9.20
C MET A 158 2.13 14.90 -10.50
N SER A 159 2.63 16.05 -10.94
CA SER A 159 2.12 16.78 -12.11
C SER A 159 2.14 15.90 -13.35
N GLU A 160 1.02 15.81 -14.06
CA GLU A 160 0.87 15.12 -15.35
C GLU A 160 1.99 15.51 -16.34
N GLU A 161 2.41 16.78 -16.30
CA GLU A 161 3.50 17.34 -17.11
C GLU A 161 4.89 16.69 -16.84
N ILE A 162 5.16 16.23 -15.61
CA ILE A 162 6.39 15.47 -15.27
C ILE A 162 6.25 14.02 -15.73
N MET A 163 5.06 13.42 -15.63
CA MET A 163 4.80 12.06 -16.10
C MET A 163 4.93 11.95 -17.62
N GLU A 164 4.38 12.91 -18.38
CA GLU A 164 4.51 12.97 -19.83
C GLU A 164 5.97 13.10 -20.28
N ARG A 165 6.75 13.99 -19.64
CA ARG A 165 8.19 14.12 -19.93
C ARG A 165 8.98 12.86 -19.57
N MET A 166 8.59 12.15 -18.50
CA MET A 166 9.19 10.86 -18.15
C MET A 166 8.91 9.77 -19.19
N TRP A 167 7.69 9.68 -19.71
CA TRP A 167 7.31 8.67 -20.72
C TRP A 167 8.03 8.86 -22.06
N GLY A 168 8.43 10.08 -22.39
CA GLY A 168 9.26 10.36 -23.57
C GLY A 168 10.71 9.83 -23.47
N ILE A 169 11.18 9.54 -22.25
CA ILE A 169 12.60 9.19 -21.97
C ILE A 169 12.74 7.72 -21.53
N PHE A 170 11.81 7.22 -20.72
CA PHE A 170 11.92 5.91 -20.08
C PHE A 170 10.88 4.92 -20.63
N ASP A 171 11.32 3.72 -20.98
CA ASP A 171 10.42 2.62 -21.38
C ASP A 171 9.79 1.97 -20.15
N GLU A 172 10.62 1.66 -19.15
CA GLU A 172 10.18 1.20 -17.83
C GLU A 172 10.37 2.34 -16.85
N THR A 173 9.30 2.69 -16.13
CA THR A 173 9.28 3.78 -15.16
C THR A 173 9.54 3.29 -13.73
N GLY A 174 9.44 1.97 -13.50
CA GLY A 174 9.57 1.39 -12.17
C GLY A 174 9.36 -0.12 -12.14
N ALA A 175 9.14 -0.65 -10.93
CA ALA A 175 8.61 -2.00 -10.72
C ALA A 175 7.66 -1.99 -9.51
N PHE A 176 6.56 -2.72 -9.61
CA PHE A 176 5.65 -2.98 -8.51
C PHE A 176 6.08 -4.26 -7.82
N LEU A 177 6.37 -4.20 -6.52
CA LEU A 177 6.84 -5.33 -5.72
C LEU A 177 5.77 -5.73 -4.70
N ALA A 178 5.52 -7.03 -4.54
CA ALA A 178 4.67 -7.59 -3.50
C ALA A 178 5.47 -8.56 -2.62
N LEU A 179 5.32 -8.39 -1.31
CA LEU A 179 6.03 -9.12 -0.25
C LEU A 179 5.00 -9.76 0.71
N CYS A 180 5.36 -10.85 1.37
CA CYS A 180 4.61 -11.32 2.55
C CYS A 180 5.03 -10.55 3.80
N CYS A 181 4.28 -10.71 4.90
CA CYS A 181 4.63 -10.12 6.21
C CYS A 181 6.03 -10.50 6.72
N HIS A 182 6.57 -11.67 6.35
CA HIS A 182 7.93 -12.07 6.72
C HIS A 182 9.01 -11.43 5.85
N GLY A 183 8.63 -10.70 4.79
CA GLY A 183 9.56 -10.05 3.86
C GLY A 183 9.99 -10.91 2.66
N PHE A 184 9.38 -12.09 2.43
CA PHE A 184 9.63 -12.86 1.21
C PHE A 184 8.97 -12.21 0.01
N VAL A 185 9.65 -12.25 -1.13
CA VAL A 185 9.07 -11.77 -2.39
C VAL A 185 8.01 -12.73 -2.87
N LEU A 186 6.80 -12.22 -3.04
CA LEU A 186 5.69 -12.96 -3.63
C LEU A 186 5.69 -12.79 -5.14
N LEU A 187 5.66 -11.53 -5.60
CA LEU A 187 5.58 -11.20 -7.02
C LEU A 187 6.22 -9.84 -7.31
N ILE A 188 6.69 -9.66 -8.54
CA ILE A 188 7.13 -8.37 -9.09
C ILE A 188 6.55 -8.16 -10.49
N ALA A 189 6.23 -6.92 -10.83
CA ALA A 189 5.78 -6.53 -12.16
C ALA A 189 6.52 -5.28 -12.62
N ASP A 190 7.10 -5.29 -13.82
CA ASP A 190 7.69 -4.06 -14.37
C ASP A 190 6.61 -3.05 -14.72
N MET A 191 6.85 -1.79 -14.36
CA MET A 191 6.00 -0.68 -14.73
C MET A 191 6.48 -0.11 -16.06
N VAL A 192 5.73 -0.34 -17.14
CA VAL A 192 6.10 0.00 -18.52
C VAL A 192 5.26 1.17 -19.03
N LYS A 193 5.92 2.26 -19.41
CA LYS A 193 5.34 3.50 -19.99
C LYS A 193 4.11 4.03 -19.23
N SER A 194 4.10 3.87 -17.92
CA SER A 194 3.00 4.28 -17.05
C SER A 194 3.49 4.30 -15.61
N GLY A 195 3.18 5.34 -14.83
CA GLY A 195 3.39 5.32 -13.37
C GLY A 195 2.52 4.26 -12.67
N ASP A 196 2.22 4.43 -11.38
CA ASP A 196 1.34 3.55 -10.58
C ASP A 196 -0.10 3.48 -11.11
N TRP A 197 -0.28 2.81 -12.24
CA TRP A 197 -1.58 2.47 -12.77
C TRP A 197 -2.13 1.32 -11.97
N ALA A 198 -3.44 1.38 -11.71
CA ALA A 198 -4.20 0.32 -11.07
C ALA A 198 -3.93 -1.08 -11.67
N LYS A 199 -3.59 -1.19 -12.97
CA LYS A 199 -3.34 -2.46 -13.65
C LYS A 199 -2.29 -3.34 -12.98
N TYR A 200 -1.22 -2.76 -12.43
CA TYR A 200 -0.14 -3.51 -11.77
C TYR A 200 -0.64 -4.14 -10.47
N GLY A 201 -1.24 -3.31 -9.60
CA GLY A 201 -1.87 -3.78 -8.38
C GLY A 201 -2.96 -4.82 -8.65
N LEU A 202 -3.74 -4.67 -9.73
CA LEU A 202 -4.82 -5.62 -10.08
C LEU A 202 -4.27 -6.96 -10.56
N ALA A 203 -3.22 -6.95 -11.38
CA ALA A 203 -2.58 -8.16 -11.87
C ALA A 203 -1.94 -8.95 -10.72
N ILE A 204 -1.29 -8.25 -9.79
CA ILE A 204 -0.72 -8.84 -8.58
C ILE A 204 -1.82 -9.36 -7.67
N ALA A 205 -2.83 -8.54 -7.33
CA ALA A 205 -3.95 -8.98 -6.50
C ALA A 205 -4.65 -10.20 -7.09
N ASN A 206 -4.88 -10.25 -8.41
CA ASN A 206 -5.46 -11.43 -9.05
C ASN A 206 -4.60 -12.68 -8.86
N SER A 207 -3.30 -12.55 -9.10
CA SER A 207 -2.35 -13.66 -9.02
C SER A 207 -2.20 -14.17 -7.58
N LEU A 208 -2.15 -13.27 -6.60
CA LEU A 208 -2.11 -13.63 -5.18
C LEU A 208 -3.41 -14.31 -4.74
N LEU A 209 -4.57 -13.82 -5.21
CA LEU A 209 -5.86 -14.47 -4.95
C LEU A 209 -6.05 -15.80 -5.70
N ASP A 210 -5.27 -16.11 -6.73
CA ASP A 210 -5.22 -17.46 -7.33
C ASP A 210 -4.34 -18.41 -6.49
N ALA A 211 -3.33 -17.86 -5.82
CA ALA A 211 -2.31 -18.65 -5.11
C ALA A 211 -2.65 -18.92 -3.65
N PHE A 212 -3.32 -17.98 -2.96
CA PHE A 212 -3.59 -18.07 -1.54
C PHE A 212 -5.05 -18.38 -1.22
N SER A 213 -5.27 -18.93 -0.03
CA SER A 213 -6.56 -19.27 0.54
C SER A 213 -7.42 -18.01 0.80
N PRO A 214 -8.72 -18.19 1.16
CA PRO A 214 -9.57 -17.09 1.60
C PRO A 214 -8.95 -16.30 2.77
N ASP A 215 -9.48 -15.12 3.05
CA ASP A 215 -9.03 -14.28 4.17
C ASP A 215 -7.59 -13.73 3.96
N PHE A 216 -7.23 -13.39 2.72
CA PHE A 216 -5.97 -12.68 2.39
C PHE A 216 -6.09 -11.17 2.66
N GLY A 217 -5.18 -10.62 3.45
CA GLY A 217 -5.01 -9.18 3.69
C GLY A 217 -3.85 -8.60 2.88
N PHE A 218 -4.08 -7.50 2.16
CA PHE A 218 -3.06 -6.86 1.33
C PHE A 218 -2.89 -5.37 1.64
N GLY A 219 -1.69 -5.04 2.13
CA GLY A 219 -1.20 -3.68 2.34
C GLY A 219 -0.90 -2.96 1.03
N TYR A 220 -1.41 -1.75 0.87
CA TYR A 220 -1.05 -0.86 -0.22
C TYR A 220 -1.31 0.60 0.19
N ASP A 221 -0.38 1.50 -0.14
CA ASP A 221 -0.45 2.92 0.25
C ASP A 221 -1.74 3.62 -0.18
N ILE A 222 -2.27 3.26 -1.34
CA ILE A 222 -3.53 3.81 -1.87
C ILE A 222 -4.73 2.86 -1.71
N SER A 223 -4.67 1.93 -0.76
CA SER A 223 -5.69 0.92 -0.51
C SER A 223 -7.13 1.44 -0.49
N CYS A 224 -7.36 2.64 0.06
CA CYS A 224 -8.69 3.25 0.11
C CYS A 224 -9.30 3.48 -1.28
N GLY A 225 -8.50 4.00 -2.22
CA GLY A 225 -8.91 4.20 -3.61
C GLY A 225 -8.85 2.90 -4.39
N PHE A 226 -7.82 2.08 -4.16
CA PHE A 226 -7.63 0.82 -4.86
C PHE A 226 -8.74 -0.21 -4.58
N LYS A 227 -9.32 -0.20 -3.38
CA LYS A 227 -10.51 -1.01 -3.07
C LYS A 227 -11.70 -0.65 -3.94
N ALA A 228 -11.92 0.65 -4.23
CA ALA A 228 -12.97 1.06 -5.15
C ALA A 228 -12.68 0.54 -6.57
N THR A 229 -11.42 0.58 -6.99
CA THR A 229 -10.96 -0.03 -8.25
C THR A 229 -11.29 -1.52 -8.31
N ILE A 230 -10.92 -2.31 -7.29
CA ILE A 230 -11.24 -3.74 -7.24
C ILE A 230 -12.76 -3.97 -7.32
N LYS A 231 -13.54 -3.21 -6.54
CA LYS A 231 -15.00 -3.29 -6.50
C LYS A 231 -15.64 -3.04 -7.87
N ASN A 232 -15.04 -2.19 -8.70
CA ASN A 232 -15.55 -1.82 -10.02
C ASN A 232 -14.89 -2.59 -11.17
N SER A 233 -14.05 -3.57 -10.87
CA SER A 233 -13.37 -4.41 -11.85
C SER A 233 -13.94 -5.82 -11.89
N LEU A 234 -13.53 -6.61 -12.89
CA LEU A 234 -13.87 -8.04 -12.99
C LEU A 234 -13.32 -8.89 -11.83
N LEU A 235 -12.40 -8.35 -11.01
CA LEU A 235 -11.91 -9.01 -9.78
C LEU A 235 -12.93 -9.03 -8.65
N ARG A 236 -13.98 -8.19 -8.70
CA ARG A 236 -14.98 -8.06 -7.63
C ARG A 236 -15.57 -9.40 -7.14
N PRO A 237 -16.03 -10.33 -8.00
CA PRO A 237 -16.64 -11.58 -7.54
C PRO A 237 -15.63 -12.45 -6.80
N LYS A 238 -14.41 -12.56 -7.33
CA LYS A 238 -13.32 -13.34 -6.73
C LYS A 238 -12.87 -12.76 -5.40
N ALA A 239 -12.64 -11.44 -5.35
CA ALA A 239 -12.28 -10.73 -4.12
C ALA A 239 -13.36 -10.88 -3.04
N LYS A 240 -14.65 -10.84 -3.40
CA LYS A 240 -15.75 -11.12 -2.46
C LYS A 240 -15.75 -12.57 -1.98
N LYS A 241 -15.61 -13.53 -2.90
CA LYS A 241 -15.62 -14.97 -2.60
C LYS A 241 -14.51 -15.34 -1.61
N LEU A 242 -13.33 -14.77 -1.79
CA LEU A 242 -12.14 -15.03 -0.97
C LEU A 242 -12.01 -14.07 0.23
N ASN A 243 -13.03 -13.25 0.51
CA ASN A 243 -13.01 -12.24 1.58
C ASN A 243 -11.77 -11.32 1.59
N PHE A 244 -11.26 -10.97 0.40
CA PHE A 244 -10.06 -10.16 0.23
C PHE A 244 -10.18 -8.79 0.91
N LYS A 245 -9.19 -8.41 1.72
CA LYS A 245 -9.15 -7.11 2.41
C LYS A 245 -7.96 -6.27 1.96
N MET A 246 -8.24 -5.00 1.63
CA MET A 246 -7.22 -3.98 1.42
C MET A 246 -6.91 -3.28 2.74
N LEU A 247 -5.62 -3.08 3.02
CA LEU A 247 -5.08 -2.54 4.25
C LEU A 247 -4.11 -1.38 3.94
N VAL A 248 -4.00 -0.42 4.85
CA VAL A 248 -3.05 0.69 4.78
C VAL A 248 -1.98 0.44 5.84
N SER A 249 -0.72 0.54 5.44
CA SER A 249 0.42 0.40 6.35
C SER A 249 0.42 1.47 7.45
N SER A 250 0.89 1.13 8.64
CA SER A 250 0.95 2.05 9.79
C SER A 250 1.80 3.29 9.48
N PHE A 251 2.81 3.16 8.61
CA PHE A 251 3.68 4.26 8.19
C PHE A 251 2.96 5.34 7.40
N HIS A 252 2.00 4.97 6.55
CA HIS A 252 1.31 5.90 5.66
C HIS A 252 -0.02 6.38 6.24
N GLY A 253 -0.37 6.02 7.48
CA GLY A 253 -1.62 6.45 8.13
C GLY A 253 -1.85 7.97 8.10
N HIS A 254 -0.78 8.75 8.27
CA HIS A 254 -0.83 10.21 8.21
C HIS A 254 -1.27 10.78 6.85
N ALA A 255 -1.07 10.04 5.77
CA ALA A 255 -1.49 10.43 4.43
C ALA A 255 -3.00 10.28 4.20
N HIS A 256 -3.69 9.59 5.10
CA HIS A 256 -5.11 9.26 5.00
C HIS A 256 -5.91 10.09 6.00
N ASN A 257 -7.14 10.47 5.63
CA ASN A 257 -8.05 11.12 6.59
C ASN A 257 -8.45 10.16 7.72
N ARG A 258 -9.00 10.69 8.81
CA ARG A 258 -9.28 9.88 9.99
C ARG A 258 -10.27 8.75 9.71
N MET A 259 -11.31 9.00 8.92
CA MET A 259 -12.28 7.98 8.50
C MET A 259 -11.61 6.81 7.76
N CYS A 260 -10.66 7.11 6.88
CA CYS A 260 -9.90 6.13 6.14
C CYS A 260 -8.98 5.34 7.07
N GLN A 261 -8.30 6.00 8.01
CA GLN A 261 -7.47 5.32 9.00
C GLN A 261 -8.30 4.34 9.83
N LEU A 262 -9.43 4.79 10.38
CA LEU A 262 -10.36 3.95 11.14
C LEU A 262 -10.97 2.80 10.35
N ARG A 263 -10.79 2.75 9.02
CA ARG A 263 -11.35 1.70 8.16
C ARG A 263 -10.29 0.76 7.59
N TYR A 264 -9.08 1.25 7.37
CA TYR A 264 -8.05 0.55 6.61
C TYR A 264 -6.67 0.51 7.26
N LEU A 265 -6.35 1.41 8.21
CA LEU A 265 -5.03 1.44 8.82
C LEU A 265 -4.80 0.19 9.67
N ALA A 266 -3.64 -0.44 9.50
CA ALA A 266 -3.22 -1.63 10.26
C ALA A 266 -3.47 -1.47 11.76
N THR A 267 -3.14 -0.31 12.35
CA THR A 267 -3.41 0.03 13.75
C THR A 267 -4.87 -0.20 14.20
N TYR A 268 -5.85 0.01 13.32
CA TYR A 268 -7.27 -0.08 13.70
C TYR A 268 -7.99 -1.29 13.10
N VAL A 269 -7.32 -2.14 12.33
CA VAL A 269 -7.94 -3.33 11.74
C VAL A 269 -7.42 -4.55 12.48
N LEU A 270 -8.31 -5.24 13.20
CA LEU A 270 -7.98 -6.50 13.88
C LEU A 270 -7.57 -7.58 12.88
N GLY A 271 -6.73 -8.51 13.33
CA GLY A 271 -6.22 -9.66 12.59
C GLY A 271 -4.80 -9.53 12.07
N LEU A 272 -4.17 -8.35 12.20
CA LEU A 272 -2.81 -8.11 11.71
C LEU A 272 -1.73 -8.47 12.73
N GLY A 273 -2.08 -8.65 14.00
CA GLY A 273 -1.08 -8.70 15.05
C GLY A 273 -0.23 -7.43 15.07
N LEU A 274 1.08 -7.56 15.31
CA LEU A 274 2.02 -6.43 15.36
C LEU A 274 2.58 -6.02 13.99
N GLU A 275 2.04 -6.55 12.90
CA GLU A 275 2.50 -6.27 11.53
C GLU A 275 2.21 -4.82 11.09
N ASP A 276 3.23 -4.15 10.55
CA ASP A 276 3.14 -2.75 10.09
C ASP A 276 2.93 -2.59 8.57
N LEU A 277 3.01 -3.71 7.82
CA LEU A 277 2.84 -3.83 6.37
C LEU A 277 3.85 -3.00 5.55
N LYS A 278 5.07 -2.81 6.05
CA LYS A 278 6.09 -2.03 5.36
C LYS A 278 6.86 -2.84 4.30
N GLY A 279 7.00 -2.27 3.09
CA GLY A 279 7.81 -2.81 2.01
C GLY A 279 9.27 -2.32 1.99
N TYR A 280 10.13 -3.03 1.26
CA TYR A 280 11.54 -2.67 1.04
C TYR A 280 11.78 -2.19 -0.40
N GLU A 281 12.45 -1.05 -0.56
CA GLU A 281 12.79 -0.49 -1.88
C GLU A 281 14.30 -0.50 -2.13
N ARG A 282 14.74 -1.02 -3.28
CA ARG A 282 16.12 -0.83 -3.78
C ARG A 282 16.21 -0.68 -5.30
N THR A 283 17.33 -0.10 -5.75
CA THR A 283 17.56 0.33 -7.14
C THR A 283 18.64 -0.49 -7.86
N VAL A 284 18.41 -0.77 -9.14
CA VAL A 284 19.44 -1.13 -10.14
C VAL A 284 19.26 -0.16 -11.31
N ARG A 285 20.33 0.54 -11.72
CA ARG A 285 20.29 1.50 -12.85
C ARG A 285 21.32 1.07 -13.89
N TYR A 286 20.97 1.20 -15.18
CA TYR A 286 21.84 1.07 -16.37
C TYR A 286 22.11 -0.33 -16.98
N ALA A 287 21.31 -1.35 -16.68
CA ALA A 287 21.35 -2.65 -17.37
C ALA A 287 20.25 -2.78 -18.44
N SER A 288 20.47 -3.61 -19.48
CA SER A 288 19.41 -3.97 -20.43
C SER A 288 18.24 -4.65 -19.72
N VAL A 289 17.05 -4.71 -20.33
CA VAL A 289 15.85 -5.35 -19.73
C VAL A 289 16.16 -6.76 -19.22
N PHE A 290 16.87 -7.57 -20.02
CA PHE A 290 17.28 -8.92 -19.63
C PHE A 290 18.20 -8.91 -18.40
N HIS A 291 19.31 -8.18 -18.44
CA HIS A 291 20.30 -8.20 -17.36
C HIS A 291 19.82 -7.50 -16.10
N ARG A 292 18.93 -6.51 -16.24
CA ARG A 292 18.19 -5.89 -15.14
C ARG A 292 17.32 -6.92 -14.44
N LYS A 293 16.43 -7.61 -15.19
CA LYS A 293 15.57 -8.66 -14.63
C LYS A 293 16.38 -9.77 -13.98
N GLN A 294 17.45 -10.21 -14.63
CA GLN A 294 18.37 -11.20 -14.08
C GLN A 294 19.00 -10.71 -12.77
N SER A 295 19.54 -9.49 -12.74
CA SER A 295 20.17 -8.91 -11.55
C SER A 295 19.19 -8.72 -10.40
N ILE A 296 17.98 -8.23 -10.71
CA ILE A 296 16.90 -8.11 -9.72
C ILE A 296 16.52 -9.49 -9.21
N THR A 297 16.26 -10.45 -10.08
CA THR A 297 15.87 -11.82 -9.70
C THR A 297 16.93 -12.50 -8.85
N THR A 298 18.21 -12.43 -9.24
CA THR A 298 19.32 -12.97 -8.46
C THR A 298 19.45 -12.28 -7.11
N TYR A 299 19.24 -10.96 -7.06
CA TYR A 299 19.22 -10.22 -5.81
C TYR A 299 18.06 -10.65 -4.91
N LEU A 300 16.85 -10.75 -5.43
CA LEU A 300 15.65 -11.15 -4.69
C LEU A 300 15.80 -12.58 -4.15
N ALA A 301 16.26 -13.52 -4.99
CA ALA A 301 16.57 -14.87 -4.57
C ALA A 301 17.65 -14.91 -3.47
N HIS A 302 18.66 -14.06 -3.56
CA HIS A 302 19.67 -13.91 -2.52
C HIS A 302 19.09 -13.34 -1.22
N VAL A 303 18.24 -12.30 -1.30
CA VAL A 303 17.57 -11.72 -0.13
C VAL A 303 16.69 -12.78 0.53
N ASP A 304 15.81 -13.42 -0.21
CA ASP A 304 14.90 -14.43 0.31
C ASP A 304 15.65 -15.59 0.98
N SER A 305 16.73 -16.07 0.36
CA SER A 305 17.50 -17.20 0.88
C SER A 305 18.40 -16.84 2.06
N PHE A 306 19.15 -15.74 1.96
CA PHE A 306 20.24 -15.45 2.90
C PHE A 306 19.91 -14.37 3.93
N GLN A 307 18.92 -13.52 3.66
CA GLN A 307 18.49 -12.48 4.58
C GLN A 307 17.14 -12.83 5.21
N THR A 308 16.11 -13.07 4.41
CA THR A 308 14.74 -13.31 4.89
C THR A 308 14.65 -14.65 5.60
N TYR A 309 14.96 -15.76 4.92
CA TYR A 309 14.90 -17.10 5.52
C TYR A 309 15.83 -17.20 6.72
N SER A 310 17.13 -16.91 6.58
CA SER A 310 18.11 -17.00 7.67
C SER A 310 17.76 -16.19 8.93
N ASN A 311 16.98 -15.11 8.79
CA ASN A 311 16.51 -14.29 9.92
C ASN A 311 15.07 -14.59 10.34
N LEU A 312 14.37 -15.53 9.70
CA LEU A 312 12.95 -15.81 9.96
C LEU A 312 12.69 -16.17 11.43
N SER A 313 13.46 -17.10 12.00
CA SER A 313 13.30 -17.41 13.43
C SER A 313 13.70 -16.26 14.35
N LYS A 314 14.60 -15.36 13.92
CA LYS A 314 14.95 -14.16 14.69
C LYS A 314 13.76 -13.18 14.68
N PHE A 315 13.16 -12.93 13.53
CA PHE A 315 11.95 -12.13 13.39
C PHE A 315 10.83 -12.67 14.30
N LEU A 316 10.54 -13.97 14.23
CA LEU A 316 9.50 -14.60 15.06
C LEU A 316 9.80 -14.48 16.56
N VAL A 317 11.05 -14.73 16.99
CA VAL A 317 11.44 -14.65 18.41
C VAL A 317 11.44 -13.21 18.92
N ASP A 318 11.91 -12.25 18.12
CA ASP A 318 11.94 -10.84 18.50
C ASP A 318 10.51 -10.28 18.62
N ASN A 319 9.61 -10.62 17.69
CA ASN A 319 8.19 -10.27 17.80
C ASN A 319 7.53 -10.96 19.00
N TYR A 320 7.87 -12.21 19.31
CA TYR A 320 7.34 -12.89 20.48
C TYR A 320 7.73 -12.18 21.78
N LYS A 321 9.00 -11.77 21.90
CA LYS A 321 9.48 -11.00 23.06
C LYS A 321 8.79 -9.64 23.15
N GLN A 322 8.70 -8.93 22.01
CA GLN A 322 7.99 -7.65 21.96
C GLN A 322 6.53 -7.81 22.39
N ALA A 323 5.86 -8.88 21.98
CA ALA A 323 4.49 -9.16 22.38
C ALA A 323 4.38 -9.41 23.89
N LEU A 324 5.29 -10.19 24.48
CA LEU A 324 5.33 -10.36 25.94
C LEU A 324 5.59 -9.05 26.67
N ASP A 325 6.55 -8.24 26.22
CA ASP A 325 6.87 -6.94 26.83
C ASP A 325 5.66 -5.98 26.80
N ILE A 326 4.80 -6.05 25.78
CA ILE A 326 3.57 -5.25 25.68
C ILE A 326 2.49 -5.78 26.62
N LEU A 327 2.33 -7.11 26.72
CA LEU A 327 1.36 -7.73 27.63
C LEU A 327 1.68 -7.43 29.10
N ASP A 328 2.97 -7.40 29.46
CA ASP A 328 3.41 -7.03 30.81
C ASP A 328 3.01 -5.58 31.20
N MET A 329 2.69 -4.73 30.22
CA MET A 329 2.26 -3.34 30.43
C MET A 329 0.73 -3.17 30.46
N GLU A 330 -0.06 -4.26 30.37
CA GLU A 330 -1.52 -4.20 30.33
C GLU A 330 -2.13 -3.51 31.56
N GLU A 331 -1.65 -3.83 32.77
CA GLU A 331 -2.13 -3.21 34.01
C GLU A 331 -1.82 -1.70 34.07
N VAL A 332 -0.62 -1.32 33.61
CA VAL A 332 -0.19 0.09 33.56
C VAL A 332 -1.03 0.88 32.57
N LEU A 333 -1.31 0.30 31.40
CA LEU A 333 -2.17 0.91 30.38
C LEU A 333 -3.59 1.06 30.89
N THR A 334 -4.14 0.01 31.51
CA THR A 334 -5.49 0.02 32.10
C THR A 334 -5.60 1.14 33.14
N PHE A 335 -4.64 1.25 34.05
CA PHE A 335 -4.60 2.33 35.04
C PHE A 335 -4.51 3.72 34.39
N ALA A 336 -3.68 3.90 33.35
CA ALA A 336 -3.57 5.17 32.65
C ALA A 336 -4.86 5.56 31.93
N MET A 337 -5.58 4.58 31.37
CA MET A 337 -6.90 4.77 30.76
C MET A 337 -7.96 5.13 31.81
N ASP A 338 -7.93 4.51 33.00
CA ASP A 338 -8.82 4.84 34.12
C ASP A 338 -8.64 6.31 34.53
N GLN A 339 -7.38 6.73 34.72
CA GLN A 339 -7.03 8.11 35.09
C GLN A 339 -7.45 9.14 34.04
N ALA A 340 -7.48 8.74 32.76
CA ALA A 340 -7.90 9.60 31.67
C ALA A 340 -9.42 9.61 31.45
N GLY A 341 -10.22 8.87 32.25
CA GLY A 341 -11.67 8.74 32.05
C GLY A 341 -12.04 7.92 30.81
N ILE A 342 -11.12 7.08 30.33
CA ILE A 342 -11.29 6.29 29.11
C ILE A 342 -11.81 4.88 29.42
N SER A 343 -11.61 4.38 30.63
CA SER A 343 -11.93 3.01 30.98
C SER A 343 -13.40 2.75 31.31
N GLY A 344 -13.96 1.76 30.62
CA GLY A 344 -15.20 1.05 30.96
C GLY A 344 -14.98 -0.44 30.66
N SER A 345 -15.34 -1.31 31.61
CA SER A 345 -15.08 -2.75 31.53
C SER A 345 -15.73 -3.39 30.30
N GLY A 346 -14.93 -3.82 29.34
CA GLY A 346 -15.32 -4.73 28.26
C GLY A 346 -16.34 -4.16 27.26
N GLY A 347 -15.90 -3.23 26.41
CA GLY A 347 -16.61 -2.92 25.15
C GLY A 347 -16.77 -1.44 24.81
N ASP A 348 -16.54 -0.50 25.73
CA ASP A 348 -16.90 0.92 25.53
C ASP A 348 -15.99 1.70 24.58
N GLU A 349 -14.74 1.28 24.37
CA GLU A 349 -13.81 1.97 23.47
C GLU A 349 -14.06 1.66 21.98
N PHE A 350 -14.56 0.45 21.68
CA PHE A 350 -15.12 0.13 20.37
C PHE A 350 -16.35 1.00 20.07
N TRP A 351 -17.18 1.27 21.08
CA TRP A 351 -18.31 2.20 20.97
C TRP A 351 -17.86 3.64 20.72
N ARG A 352 -16.80 4.13 21.39
CA ARG A 352 -16.22 5.46 21.10
C ARG A 352 -15.67 5.57 19.67
N ARG A 353 -15.08 4.50 19.12
CA ARG A 353 -14.73 4.45 17.69
C ARG A 353 -15.95 4.46 16.77
N LEU A 354 -17.06 3.87 17.19
CA LEU A 354 -18.34 3.97 16.46
C LEU A 354 -18.90 5.40 16.54
N GLU A 355 -18.79 6.09 17.66
CA GLU A 355 -19.13 7.51 17.82
C GLU A 355 -18.26 8.40 16.93
N GLU A 356 -16.94 8.22 16.95
CA GLU A 356 -16.01 8.93 16.06
C GLU A 356 -16.36 8.68 14.59
N LYS A 357 -16.65 7.43 14.21
CA LYS A 357 -17.12 7.09 12.85
C LYS A 357 -18.47 7.73 12.53
N ALA A 358 -19.41 7.81 13.47
CA ALA A 358 -20.72 8.43 13.25
C ALA A 358 -20.58 9.94 13.05
N TYR A 359 -19.77 10.61 13.87
CA TYR A 359 -19.45 12.02 13.73
C TYR A 359 -18.74 12.32 12.40
N LEU A 360 -17.67 11.60 12.08
CA LEU A 360 -16.94 11.83 10.83
C LEU A 360 -17.82 11.58 9.58
N ARG A 361 -18.83 10.70 9.69
CA ARG A 361 -19.85 10.54 8.64
C ARG A 361 -20.79 11.73 8.55
N SER A 362 -21.19 12.34 9.67
CA SER A 362 -22.04 13.54 9.65
C SER A 362 -21.32 14.76 9.05
N LEU A 363 -19.99 14.81 9.11
CA LEU A 363 -19.20 15.83 8.42
C LEU A 363 -19.17 15.67 6.89
N SER A 364 -19.55 14.50 6.37
CA SER A 364 -19.29 14.11 4.97
C SER A 364 -20.46 14.43 4.02
N LYS A 365 -20.98 15.66 4.03
CA LYS A 365 -21.73 16.27 2.90
C LYS A 365 -22.06 17.73 3.16
N GLU A 366 -21.63 18.64 2.27
CA GLU A 366 -22.39 19.89 2.05
C GLU A 366 -23.56 19.52 1.15
N SER A 367 -24.79 19.86 1.54
CA SER A 367 -25.95 19.60 0.70
C SER A 367 -25.91 20.53 -0.54
N GLU A 368 -26.53 20.06 -1.62
CA GLU A 368 -26.62 20.84 -2.86
C GLU A 368 -27.41 22.13 -2.63
N GLU A 369 -28.42 22.07 -1.77
CA GLU A 369 -29.21 23.22 -1.32
C GLU A 369 -28.36 24.25 -0.57
N GLU A 370 -27.54 23.82 0.41
CA GLU A 370 -26.63 24.73 1.12
C GLU A 370 -25.60 25.37 0.17
N THR A 371 -25.12 24.61 -0.82
CA THR A 371 -24.17 25.10 -1.83
C THR A 371 -24.79 26.20 -2.68
N GLN A 372 -26.02 25.99 -3.18
CA GLN A 372 -26.76 26.96 -3.98
C GLN A 372 -27.09 28.22 -3.18
N GLN A 373 -27.50 28.08 -1.92
CA GLN A 373 -27.73 29.21 -1.02
C GLN A 373 -26.44 30.04 -0.82
N MET A 374 -25.31 29.39 -0.55
CA MET A 374 -24.02 30.08 -0.38
C MET A 374 -23.56 30.83 -1.63
N GLU A 375 -23.73 30.23 -2.82
CA GLU A 375 -23.43 30.90 -4.10
C GLU A 375 -24.32 32.13 -4.31
N TYR A 376 -25.61 32.03 -3.98
CA TYR A 376 -26.54 33.14 -4.02
C TYR A 376 -26.09 34.31 -3.13
N TYR A 377 -25.70 34.04 -1.88
CA TYR A 377 -25.18 35.09 -0.99
C TYR A 377 -23.87 35.70 -1.48
N GLN A 378 -22.94 34.89 -2.00
CA GLN A 378 -21.69 35.41 -2.56
C GLN A 378 -21.98 36.34 -3.75
N ASN A 379 -22.97 36.01 -4.58
CA ASN A 379 -23.42 36.86 -5.67
C ASN A 379 -24.07 38.16 -5.17
N LEU A 380 -24.83 38.14 -4.07
CA LEU A 380 -25.36 39.36 -3.42
C LEU A 380 -24.24 40.28 -2.93
N VAL A 381 -23.21 39.74 -2.27
CA VAL A 381 -22.04 40.52 -1.83
C VAL A 381 -21.30 41.13 -3.02
N ASN A 382 -21.12 40.35 -4.10
CA ASN A 382 -20.50 40.83 -5.34
C ASN A 382 -21.33 41.94 -5.97
N LEU A 383 -22.66 41.81 -6.04
CA LEU A 383 -23.54 42.87 -6.53
C LEU A 383 -23.40 44.14 -5.70
N GLN A 384 -23.34 44.03 -4.36
CA GLN A 384 -23.18 45.19 -3.49
C GLN A 384 -21.83 45.90 -3.72
N ALA A 385 -20.75 45.15 -3.92
CA ALA A 385 -19.43 45.70 -4.26
C ALA A 385 -19.42 46.36 -5.66
N CYS A 386 -20.02 45.71 -6.67
CA CYS A 386 -20.21 46.26 -8.01
C CYS A 386 -21.05 47.53 -7.98
N LYS A 387 -22.13 47.56 -7.19
CA LYS A 387 -22.99 48.73 -6.99
C LYS A 387 -22.23 49.90 -6.35
N LYS A 388 -21.36 49.63 -5.37
CA LYS A 388 -20.50 50.66 -4.76
C LYS A 388 -19.52 51.24 -5.77
N THR A 389 -18.87 50.38 -6.56
CA THR A 389 -17.95 50.80 -7.63
C THR A 389 -18.68 51.59 -8.71
N PHE A 390 -19.86 51.12 -9.12
CA PHE A 390 -20.74 51.81 -10.06
C PHE A 390 -21.09 53.20 -9.54
N ASN A 391 -21.64 53.30 -8.33
CA ASN A 391 -21.98 54.59 -7.73
C ASN A 391 -20.77 55.54 -7.69
N ASN A 392 -19.60 55.08 -7.24
CA ASN A 392 -18.38 55.88 -7.17
C ASN A 392 -17.91 56.41 -8.54
N VAL A 393 -18.09 55.64 -9.59
CA VAL A 393 -17.64 55.97 -10.95
C VAL A 393 -18.60 56.94 -11.65
N PHE A 394 -19.88 56.95 -11.24
CA PHE A 394 -20.95 57.76 -11.83
C PHE A 394 -21.37 58.98 -10.95
N VAL A 395 -20.62 59.30 -9.87
CA VAL A 395 -20.81 60.55 -9.09
C VAL A 395 -20.40 61.78 -9.90
N GLU A 396 -21.12 62.89 -9.72
CA GLU A 396 -20.74 64.21 -10.25
C GLU A 396 -19.34 64.61 -9.77
N GLY A 397 -18.43 64.91 -10.71
CA GLY A 397 -17.02 65.22 -10.43
C GLY A 397 -16.04 64.04 -10.52
N SER A 398 -16.51 62.84 -10.90
CA SER A 398 -15.65 61.67 -11.12
C SER A 398 -14.65 61.86 -12.27
N THR A 399 -13.36 61.55 -12.02
CA THR A 399 -12.27 61.55 -13.00
C THR A 399 -12.17 60.26 -13.82
N ALA A 400 -13.11 59.32 -13.66
CA ALA A 400 -13.09 58.02 -14.32
C ALA A 400 -13.34 58.15 -15.83
N ASN A 401 -12.47 57.51 -16.63
CA ASN A 401 -12.56 57.52 -18.09
C ASN A 401 -13.75 56.68 -18.62
N GLY A 402 -14.09 56.86 -19.90
CA GLY A 402 -15.24 56.18 -20.53
C GLY A 402 -15.16 54.65 -20.49
N THR A 403 -13.96 54.09 -20.51
CA THR A 403 -13.71 52.64 -20.40
C THR A 403 -14.00 52.11 -19.00
N ALA A 404 -13.57 52.83 -17.96
CA ALA A 404 -13.86 52.50 -16.57
C ALA A 404 -15.36 52.57 -16.25
N LYS A 405 -16.07 53.55 -16.83
CA LYS A 405 -17.54 53.66 -16.74
C LYS A 405 -18.26 52.47 -17.36
N ARG A 406 -17.86 52.04 -18.56
CA ARG A 406 -18.41 50.83 -19.21
C ARG A 406 -18.11 49.56 -18.41
N HIS A 407 -16.88 49.36 -17.94
CA HIS A 407 -16.56 48.20 -17.12
C HIS A 407 -17.34 48.15 -15.80
N ALA A 408 -17.56 49.29 -15.15
CA ALA A 408 -18.36 49.36 -13.93
C ALA A 408 -19.84 49.00 -14.20
N GLN A 409 -20.42 49.48 -15.31
CA GLN A 409 -21.76 49.14 -15.76
C GLN A 409 -21.86 47.64 -16.12
N ASP A 410 -20.99 47.13 -16.99
CA ASP A 410 -20.99 45.73 -17.43
C ASP A 410 -20.84 44.77 -16.25
N ASN A 411 -19.97 45.08 -15.28
CA ASN A 411 -19.78 44.25 -14.10
C ASN A 411 -21.02 44.29 -13.17
N TYR A 412 -21.69 45.45 -13.06
CA TYR A 412 -22.93 45.58 -12.32
C TYR A 412 -24.06 44.76 -12.98
N ASP A 413 -24.25 44.90 -14.30
CA ASP A 413 -25.29 44.18 -15.04
C ASP A 413 -25.08 42.66 -15.01
N LYS A 414 -23.83 42.21 -15.15
CA LYS A 414 -23.47 40.78 -15.01
C LYS A 414 -23.76 40.25 -13.60
N ALA A 415 -23.39 40.99 -12.56
CA ALA A 415 -23.67 40.60 -11.18
C ALA A 415 -25.18 40.57 -10.89
N HIS A 416 -25.94 41.51 -11.45
CA HIS A 416 -27.39 41.59 -11.32
C HIS A 416 -28.11 40.44 -12.04
N ALA A 417 -27.72 40.13 -13.28
CA ALA A 417 -28.27 39.01 -14.06
C ALA A 417 -28.01 37.65 -13.39
N ALA A 418 -26.84 37.47 -12.76
CA ALA A 418 -26.51 36.25 -12.03
C ALA A 418 -27.44 36.01 -10.82
N ILE A 419 -27.83 37.08 -10.11
CA ILE A 419 -28.79 37.01 -8.99
C ILE A 419 -30.19 36.69 -9.51
N GLN A 420 -30.66 37.40 -10.54
CA GLN A 420 -31.99 37.16 -11.11
C GLN A 420 -32.16 35.72 -11.61
N GLY A 421 -31.11 35.14 -12.21
CA GLY A 421 -31.12 33.74 -12.62
C GLY A 421 -31.22 32.76 -11.44
N MET A 422 -30.65 33.11 -10.29
CA MET A 422 -30.76 32.29 -9.07
C MET A 422 -32.10 32.49 -8.35
N GLU A 423 -32.65 33.70 -8.31
CA GLU A 423 -33.96 34.01 -7.70
C GLU A 423 -35.12 33.31 -8.42
N GLN A 424 -35.00 33.04 -9.72
CA GLN A 424 -35.99 32.23 -10.47
C GLN A 424 -35.96 30.75 -10.09
N VAL A 425 -34.84 30.26 -9.55
CA VAL A 425 -34.62 28.85 -9.20
C VAL A 425 -34.84 28.61 -7.70
N LEU A 426 -34.59 29.61 -6.86
CA LEU A 426 -34.55 29.50 -5.42
C LEU A 426 -35.65 30.37 -4.76
N GLU A 427 -36.70 29.75 -4.23
CA GLU A 427 -37.77 30.41 -3.46
C GLU A 427 -37.31 30.82 -2.03
N ILE A 428 -36.25 31.62 -1.90
CA ILE A 428 -35.58 31.87 -0.60
C ILE A 428 -36.10 33.12 0.12
N THR A 429 -36.43 32.98 1.41
CA THR A 429 -37.00 34.02 2.29
C THR A 429 -36.06 34.55 3.39
N THR A 430 -34.82 34.07 3.57
CA THR A 430 -33.95 34.59 4.67
C THR A 430 -32.44 34.59 4.40
N TRP A 431 -31.85 35.77 4.17
CA TRP A 431 -30.44 36.00 3.83
C TRP A 431 -29.42 35.87 4.98
N LYS A 432 -29.88 35.98 6.25
CA LYS A 432 -28.99 35.97 7.43
C LYS A 432 -28.39 34.60 7.73
N ILE A 433 -29.15 33.53 7.48
CA ILE A 433 -28.69 32.14 7.66
C ILE A 433 -27.57 31.84 6.65
N THR A 434 -27.73 32.35 5.42
CA THR A 434 -26.78 32.16 4.33
C THR A 434 -25.42 32.85 4.55
N ALA A 435 -25.42 34.03 5.18
CA ALA A 435 -24.18 34.74 5.54
C ALA A 435 -23.31 33.93 6.52
N LEU A 436 -23.96 33.29 7.51
CA LEU A 436 -23.29 32.41 8.47
C LEU A 436 -22.74 31.16 7.76
N MET A 437 -23.48 30.60 6.82
CA MET A 437 -23.04 29.43 6.02
C MET A 437 -21.79 29.75 5.19
N VAL A 438 -21.74 30.91 4.52
CA VAL A 438 -20.56 31.32 3.75
C VAL A 438 -19.34 31.52 4.63
N SER A 439 -19.49 32.16 5.80
CA SER A 439 -18.38 32.30 6.77
C SER A 439 -17.91 30.94 7.29
N THR A 440 -18.82 30.02 7.58
CA THR A 440 -18.52 28.63 7.98
C THR A 440 -17.79 27.86 6.87
N ARG A 441 -18.20 28.01 5.61
CA ARG A 441 -17.50 27.40 4.46
C ARG A 441 -16.12 27.99 4.26
N HIS A 442 -15.96 29.31 4.39
CA HIS A 442 -14.66 29.96 4.33
C HIS A 442 -13.71 29.42 5.41
N TYR A 443 -14.20 29.28 6.65
CA TYR A 443 -13.48 28.66 7.74
C TYR A 443 -13.04 27.21 7.41
N ARG A 444 -13.97 26.37 6.92
CA ARG A 444 -13.66 24.98 6.50
C ARG A 444 -12.60 24.92 5.39
N LEU A 445 -12.65 25.83 4.42
CA LEU A 445 -11.63 25.91 3.36
C LEU A 445 -10.26 26.31 3.93
N CYS A 446 -10.21 27.21 4.92
CA CYS A 446 -8.98 27.54 5.62
C CYS A 446 -8.41 26.33 6.39
N VAL A 447 -9.26 25.54 7.06
CA VAL A 447 -8.86 24.28 7.72
C VAL A 447 -8.26 23.31 6.72
N ASN A 448 -8.97 23.03 5.62
CA ASN A 448 -8.51 22.11 4.57
C ASN A 448 -7.16 22.55 3.99
N LYS A 449 -6.99 23.86 3.77
CA LYS A 449 -5.73 24.37 3.21
C LYS A 449 -4.57 24.26 4.19
N LEU A 450 -4.83 24.49 5.48
CA LEU A 450 -3.82 24.34 6.53
C LEU A 450 -3.39 22.87 6.65
N GLU A 451 -4.35 21.94 6.71
CA GLU A 451 -4.10 20.50 6.75
C GLU A 451 -3.28 20.02 5.53
N GLU A 452 -3.66 20.42 4.31
CA GLU A 452 -2.95 20.05 3.08
C GLU A 452 -1.46 20.44 3.13
N LEU A 453 -1.16 21.68 3.55
CA LEU A 453 0.21 22.19 3.62
C LEU A 453 1.04 21.48 4.69
N VAL A 454 0.41 21.17 5.81
CA VAL A 454 0.99 20.42 6.91
C VAL A 454 1.35 18.99 6.49
N LEU A 455 0.42 18.27 5.86
CA LEU A 455 0.66 16.92 5.34
C LEU A 455 1.78 16.91 4.30
N LYS A 456 1.79 17.89 3.38
CA LYS A 456 2.90 18.07 2.42
C LYS A 456 4.26 18.25 3.11
N ARG A 457 4.31 18.97 4.23
CA ARG A 457 5.55 19.13 5.01
C ARG A 457 5.98 17.81 5.66
N LEU A 458 5.03 17.01 6.15
CA LEU A 458 5.33 15.71 6.75
C LEU A 458 5.95 14.75 5.72
N PHE A 459 5.37 14.65 4.52
CA PHE A 459 5.94 13.85 3.43
C PHE A 459 7.38 14.24 3.09
N GLU A 460 7.71 15.52 3.16
CA GLU A 460 9.06 16.01 2.88
C GLU A 460 10.05 15.69 3.99
N LEU A 461 9.61 15.71 5.24
CA LEU A 461 10.40 15.24 6.37
C LEU A 461 10.67 13.74 6.26
N THR A 462 9.66 12.94 5.89
CA THR A 462 9.83 11.52 5.61
C THR A 462 10.87 11.29 4.52
N LYS A 463 10.79 12.03 3.39
CA LYS A 463 11.78 11.96 2.31
C LYS A 463 13.18 12.40 2.75
N MET A 464 13.31 13.36 3.67
CA MET A 464 14.59 13.79 4.21
C MET A 464 15.29 12.68 5.02
N ASN A 465 14.49 11.85 5.71
CA ASN A 465 14.97 10.75 6.54
C ASN A 465 15.21 9.43 5.77
N MET A 466 14.88 9.36 4.48
CA MET A 466 15.16 8.18 3.65
C MET A 466 16.67 7.99 3.46
N SER A 467 17.13 6.74 3.60
CA SER A 467 18.52 6.34 3.33
C SER A 467 18.85 6.56 1.85
N GLN A 468 20.12 6.85 1.54
CA GLN A 468 20.63 7.14 0.18
C GLN A 468 20.14 8.44 -0.49
N THR A 469 19.52 9.37 0.24
CA THR A 469 19.29 10.74 -0.26
C THR A 469 20.62 11.49 -0.43
N GLY A 470 21.04 11.72 -1.67
CA GLY A 470 22.27 12.47 -1.97
C GLY A 470 22.26 13.90 -1.42
N TYR A 471 23.44 14.43 -1.10
CA TYR A 471 23.62 15.74 -0.44
C TYR A 471 22.86 16.90 -1.13
N LYS A 472 22.89 16.95 -2.47
CA LYS A 472 22.17 17.99 -3.24
C LYS A 472 20.64 17.90 -3.05
N LEU A 473 20.08 16.69 -3.01
CA LEU A 473 18.67 16.48 -2.78
C LEU A 473 18.28 16.87 -1.34
N ARG A 474 19.10 16.53 -0.35
CA ARG A 474 18.89 16.98 1.05
C ARG A 474 18.86 18.50 1.17
N LYS A 475 19.80 19.21 0.51
CA LYS A 475 19.83 20.68 0.48
C LYS A 475 18.57 21.26 -0.18
N HIS A 476 18.08 20.63 -1.25
CA HIS A 476 16.82 21.02 -1.88
C HIS A 476 15.63 20.82 -0.95
N ILE A 477 15.50 19.65 -0.33
CA ILE A 477 14.43 19.33 0.63
C ILE A 477 14.46 20.32 1.80
N ALA A 478 15.63 20.64 2.36
CA ALA A 478 15.76 21.63 3.43
C ALA A 478 15.25 23.03 3.02
N LYS A 479 15.57 23.50 1.81
CA LYS A 479 15.05 24.77 1.27
C LYS A 479 13.53 24.73 1.11
N VAL A 480 13.02 23.62 0.59
CA VAL A 480 11.59 23.39 0.39
C VAL A 480 10.84 23.38 1.74
N LEU A 481 11.38 22.73 2.77
CA LEU A 481 10.84 22.73 4.13
C LEU A 481 10.79 24.15 4.74
N GLN A 482 11.81 24.98 4.53
CA GLN A 482 11.81 26.39 4.97
C GLN A 482 10.71 27.20 4.30
N VAL A 483 10.57 27.09 2.97
CA VAL A 483 9.51 27.77 2.21
C VAL A 483 8.13 27.33 2.69
N ARG A 484 7.96 26.02 2.94
CA ARG A 484 6.68 25.48 3.42
C ARG A 484 6.34 25.91 4.83
N SER A 485 7.32 26.00 5.73
CA SER A 485 7.09 26.55 7.07
C SER A 485 6.48 27.94 7.00
N LYS A 486 7.03 28.83 6.15
CA LYS A 486 6.46 30.19 5.92
C LYS A 486 5.04 30.13 5.35
N THR A 487 4.79 29.21 4.43
CA THR A 487 3.46 29.04 3.81
C THR A 487 2.43 28.53 4.82
N ILE A 488 2.81 27.62 5.71
CA ILE A 488 1.94 27.14 6.81
C ILE A 488 1.67 28.26 7.79
N HIS A 489 2.66 29.08 8.18
CA HIS A 489 2.41 30.25 9.02
C HIS A 489 1.38 31.20 8.41
N ALA A 490 1.48 31.49 7.11
CA ALA A 490 0.49 32.33 6.43
C ALA A 490 -0.91 31.69 6.39
N ALA A 491 -0.98 30.37 6.17
CA ALA A 491 -2.24 29.63 6.23
C ALA A 491 -2.85 29.62 7.64
N LEU A 492 -2.02 29.48 8.68
CA LEU A 492 -2.42 29.56 10.08
C LEU A 492 -3.00 30.93 10.43
N SER A 493 -2.37 32.02 9.97
CA SER A 493 -2.91 33.38 10.15
C SER A 493 -4.29 33.54 9.50
N ARG A 494 -4.50 32.97 8.30
CA ARG A 494 -5.80 33.00 7.63
C ARG A 494 -6.85 32.16 8.36
N TYR A 495 -6.47 30.97 8.83
CA TYR A 495 -7.32 30.14 9.68
C TYR A 495 -7.76 30.91 10.94
N ASN A 496 -6.82 31.51 11.69
CA ASN A 496 -7.13 32.26 12.91
C ASN A 496 -8.03 33.48 12.62
N ALA A 497 -7.83 34.16 11.50
CA ALA A 497 -8.72 35.24 11.07
C ALA A 497 -10.13 34.75 10.74
N ALA A 498 -10.27 33.62 10.04
CA ALA A 498 -11.57 33.01 9.76
C ALA A 498 -12.27 32.52 11.04
N ALA A 499 -11.52 31.87 11.95
CA ALA A 499 -12.02 31.36 13.22
C ALA A 499 -12.59 32.47 14.12
N THR A 500 -11.86 33.59 14.23
CA THR A 500 -12.29 34.75 15.02
C THR A 500 -13.40 35.57 14.36
N GLY A 501 -13.61 35.40 13.05
CA GLY A 501 -14.70 36.01 12.28
C GLY A 501 -16.04 35.27 12.37
N LEU A 502 -16.06 34.05 12.92
CA LEU A 502 -17.31 33.31 13.16
C LEU A 502 -18.07 33.87 14.38
N THR A 503 -19.38 33.63 14.41
CA THR A 503 -20.25 33.96 15.55
C THR A 503 -21.02 32.69 15.96
N PRO A 504 -20.73 32.08 17.12
CA PRO A 504 -19.73 32.50 18.12
C PRO A 504 -18.28 32.37 17.60
N LYS A 505 -17.36 33.12 18.22
CA LYS A 505 -15.93 33.09 17.87
C LYS A 505 -15.37 31.69 18.13
N HIS A 506 -14.61 31.17 17.18
CA HIS A 506 -13.99 29.85 17.28
C HIS A 506 -12.51 29.94 17.74
N ARG A 507 -11.95 28.83 18.25
CA ARG A 507 -10.57 28.76 18.76
C ARG A 507 -9.54 29.11 17.69
N SER A 508 -8.55 29.90 18.08
CA SER A 508 -7.32 30.13 17.31
C SER A 508 -6.27 29.08 17.67
N LEU A 509 -5.38 28.78 16.75
CA LEU A 509 -4.29 27.83 16.93
C LEU A 509 -2.94 28.54 16.92
N THR A 510 -2.03 28.04 17.74
CA THR A 510 -0.61 28.40 17.78
C THR A 510 0.21 27.47 16.89
N TRP A 511 1.45 27.85 16.59
CA TRP A 511 2.35 27.00 15.80
C TRP A 511 2.66 25.64 16.47
N PRO A 512 2.96 25.56 17.78
CA PRO A 512 3.15 24.27 18.46
C PRO A 512 1.92 23.37 18.34
N GLU A 513 0.71 23.91 18.54
CA GLU A 513 -0.52 23.15 18.37
C GLU A 513 -0.65 22.64 16.94
N VAL A 514 -0.41 23.46 15.91
CA VAL A 514 -0.45 22.98 14.52
C VAL A 514 0.51 21.81 14.28
N ILE A 515 1.67 21.79 14.94
CA ILE A 515 2.62 20.69 14.88
C ILE A 515 2.09 19.44 15.62
N GLU A 516 1.44 19.59 16.77
CA GLU A 516 0.82 18.48 17.51
C GLU A 516 -0.39 17.88 16.74
N TYR A 517 -1.21 18.72 16.12
CA TYR A 517 -2.33 18.30 15.27
C TYR A 517 -1.88 17.42 14.09
N VAL A 518 -0.65 17.58 13.61
CA VAL A 518 -0.05 16.71 12.57
C VAL A 518 0.12 15.28 13.07
N PHE A 519 0.56 15.12 14.32
CA PHE A 519 0.84 13.81 14.90
C PHE A 519 -0.45 13.07 15.26
N LEU A 520 -1.52 13.81 15.58
CA LEU A 520 -2.80 13.25 16.03
C LEU A 520 -3.85 13.16 14.92
N LEU A 521 -3.54 13.70 13.73
CA LEU A 521 -4.41 13.74 12.56
C LEU A 521 -5.76 14.37 12.88
N ASP A 522 -5.73 15.45 13.64
CA ASP A 522 -6.89 16.03 14.32
C ASP A 522 -7.53 17.22 13.58
N PHE A 523 -7.22 17.40 12.30
CA PHE A 523 -7.86 18.47 11.51
C PHE A 523 -9.36 18.23 11.27
N ASP A 524 -9.82 16.99 11.36
CA ASP A 524 -11.24 16.65 11.16
C ASP A 524 -12.12 17.22 12.30
N THR A 525 -11.62 17.36 13.53
CA THR A 525 -12.36 17.99 14.64
C THR A 525 -12.52 19.50 14.46
N LEU A 526 -11.60 20.15 13.73
CA LEU A 526 -11.67 21.57 13.41
C LEU A 526 -12.66 21.90 12.27
N ARG A 527 -13.26 20.91 11.60
CA ARG A 527 -14.12 21.18 10.42
C ARG A 527 -15.55 21.56 10.77
N ASP A 528 -16.00 21.25 11.99
CA ASP A 528 -17.30 21.68 12.48
C ASP A 528 -17.12 22.79 13.52
N PRO A 529 -17.43 24.06 13.18
CA PRO A 529 -17.29 25.16 14.12
C PRO A 529 -18.34 25.15 15.24
N THR A 530 -19.34 24.29 15.15
CA THR A 530 -20.33 24.06 16.22
C THR A 530 -19.94 22.91 17.13
N CYS A 531 -18.99 22.08 16.69
CA CYS A 531 -18.46 20.97 17.45
C CYS A 531 -17.47 21.49 18.49
N ASN A 532 -17.83 21.37 19.76
CA ASN A 532 -16.90 21.60 20.85
C ASN A 532 -16.12 20.31 21.13
N ALA A 533 -15.12 20.02 20.28
CA ALA A 533 -14.29 18.82 20.38
C ALA A 533 -13.54 18.73 21.72
N ASP A 534 -13.32 19.86 22.40
CA ASP A 534 -12.72 19.93 23.73
C ASP A 534 -13.63 19.29 24.82
N LEU A 535 -14.92 19.05 24.53
CA LEU A 535 -15.84 18.30 25.38
C LEU A 535 -15.74 16.77 25.18
N TRP A 536 -15.05 16.32 24.14
CA TRP A 536 -14.95 14.90 23.85
C TRP A 536 -13.69 14.34 24.48
N GLU A 537 -13.87 13.56 25.54
CA GLU A 537 -12.79 12.91 26.28
C GLU A 537 -11.87 12.10 25.35
N TRP A 538 -12.41 11.45 24.32
CA TRP A 538 -11.66 10.67 23.33
C TRP A 538 -10.90 11.50 22.28
N ALA A 539 -11.27 12.77 22.07
CA ALA A 539 -10.65 13.60 21.04
C ALA A 539 -9.33 14.22 21.50
N THR A 540 -9.00 14.13 22.79
CA THR A 540 -7.77 14.70 23.35
C THR A 540 -6.52 13.95 22.84
N PRO A 541 -5.37 14.65 22.69
CA PRO A 541 -4.09 14.04 22.36
C PRO A 541 -3.74 12.81 23.20
N ALA A 542 -3.90 12.94 24.52
CA ALA A 542 -3.59 11.90 25.48
C ALA A 542 -4.52 10.68 25.30
N ALA A 543 -5.82 10.93 25.13
CA ALA A 543 -6.76 9.83 24.91
C ALA A 543 -6.49 9.09 23.60
N ARG A 544 -6.10 9.78 22.53
CA ARG A 544 -5.73 9.11 21.27
C ARG A 544 -4.49 8.25 21.39
N GLN A 545 -3.46 8.72 22.12
CA GLN A 545 -2.27 7.92 22.37
C GLN A 545 -2.58 6.68 23.23
N LEU A 546 -3.48 6.82 24.21
CA LEU A 546 -3.96 5.68 24.99
C LEU A 546 -4.78 4.71 24.13
N MET A 547 -5.64 5.21 23.23
CA MET A 547 -6.36 4.38 22.26
C MET A 547 -5.41 3.62 21.33
N ASP A 548 -4.38 4.27 20.79
CA ASP A 548 -3.37 3.59 19.95
C ASP A 548 -2.62 2.50 20.73
N SER A 549 -2.33 2.76 22.00
CA SER A 549 -1.70 1.78 22.91
C SER A 549 -2.64 0.62 23.23
N PHE A 550 -3.94 0.90 23.41
CA PHE A 550 -4.98 -0.11 23.59
C PHE A 550 -5.11 -1.00 22.36
N PHE A 551 -5.23 -0.43 21.16
CA PHE A 551 -5.29 -1.24 19.94
C PHE A 551 -4.01 -2.04 19.75
N ARG A 552 -2.84 -1.48 20.09
CA ARG A 552 -1.58 -2.23 20.08
C ARG A 552 -1.59 -3.41 21.06
N LEU A 553 -2.19 -3.26 22.24
CA LEU A 553 -2.38 -4.36 23.19
C LEU A 553 -3.33 -5.42 22.62
N GLU A 554 -4.47 -5.04 22.03
CA GLU A 554 -5.41 -5.97 21.40
C GLU A 554 -4.76 -6.75 20.24
N HIS A 555 -3.99 -6.07 19.39
CA HIS A 555 -3.17 -6.71 18.36
C HIS A 555 -2.15 -7.68 18.94
N THR A 556 -1.56 -7.34 20.09
CA THR A 556 -0.60 -8.22 20.76
C THR A 556 -1.26 -9.52 21.24
N LYS A 557 -2.52 -9.46 21.68
CA LYS A 557 -3.31 -10.64 22.05
C LYS A 557 -3.58 -11.55 20.84
N GLU A 558 -3.61 -11.01 19.61
CA GLU A 558 -3.69 -11.77 18.36
C GLU A 558 -2.32 -12.33 17.92
N GLU A 559 -1.25 -11.55 18.13
CA GLU A 559 0.12 -11.87 17.71
C GLU A 559 0.63 -13.18 18.33
N ILE A 560 0.38 -13.42 19.62
CA ILE A 560 0.87 -14.62 20.31
C ILE A 560 0.32 -15.93 19.69
N PRO A 561 -1.00 -16.12 19.51
CA PRO A 561 -1.55 -17.26 18.76
C PRO A 561 -0.97 -17.38 17.34
N TRP A 562 -0.82 -16.25 16.65
CA TRP A 562 -0.27 -16.22 15.29
C TRP A 562 1.18 -16.71 15.24
N LEU A 563 2.04 -16.19 16.12
CA LEU A 563 3.44 -16.62 16.24
C LEU A 563 3.54 -18.10 16.63
N ASN A 564 2.66 -18.59 17.51
CA ASN A 564 2.61 -20.01 17.87
C ASN A 564 2.31 -20.91 16.65
N ILE A 565 1.40 -20.48 15.77
CA ILE A 565 1.14 -21.16 14.49
C ILE A 565 2.39 -21.09 13.60
N LYS A 566 2.92 -19.89 13.32
CA LYS A 566 4.07 -19.72 12.41
C LYS A 566 5.33 -20.45 12.87
N ILE A 567 5.61 -20.47 14.17
CA ILE A 567 6.74 -21.21 14.75
C ILE A 567 6.55 -22.72 14.55
N ARG A 568 5.34 -23.25 14.79
CA ARG A 568 5.04 -24.67 14.52
C ARG A 568 5.16 -25.01 13.04
N CYS A 569 4.67 -24.15 12.15
CA CYS A 569 4.82 -24.32 10.70
C CYS A 569 6.30 -24.36 10.31
N LEU A 570 7.12 -23.43 10.80
CA LEU A 570 8.56 -23.39 10.50
C LEU A 570 9.29 -24.64 11.02
N VAL A 571 9.02 -25.06 12.25
CA VAL A 571 9.64 -26.28 12.82
C VAL A 571 9.23 -27.51 12.03
N THR A 572 7.95 -27.61 11.67
CA THR A 572 7.43 -28.73 10.87
C THR A 572 8.06 -28.75 9.48
N TYR A 573 8.13 -27.59 8.83
CA TYR A 573 8.79 -27.41 7.54
C TYR A 573 10.25 -27.86 7.58
N ILE A 574 11.04 -27.39 8.54
CA ILE A 574 12.46 -27.76 8.69
C ILE A 574 12.59 -29.28 8.87
N ARG A 575 11.78 -29.87 9.75
CA ARG A 575 11.83 -31.31 10.03
C ARG A 575 11.47 -32.13 8.80
N ASP A 576 10.36 -31.80 8.16
CA ASP A 576 9.77 -32.58 7.07
C ASP A 576 10.57 -32.41 5.78
N GLU A 577 11.05 -31.19 5.48
CA GLU A 577 11.94 -30.94 4.34
C GLU A 577 13.27 -31.68 4.52
N LYS A 578 13.90 -31.60 5.70
CA LYS A 578 15.15 -32.33 5.98
C LYS A 578 14.97 -33.84 5.85
N ALA A 579 13.90 -34.39 6.40
CA ALA A 579 13.60 -35.82 6.30
C ALA A 579 13.34 -36.25 4.85
N LEU A 580 12.61 -35.44 4.08
CA LEU A 580 12.35 -35.67 2.66
C LEU A 580 13.63 -35.64 1.84
N LEU A 581 14.47 -34.61 2.02
CA LEU A 581 15.72 -34.45 1.27
C LEU A 581 16.69 -35.59 1.54
N LEU A 582 16.88 -35.99 2.80
CA LEU A 582 17.75 -37.12 3.16
C LEU A 582 17.25 -38.44 2.57
N ARG A 583 15.93 -38.68 2.63
CA ARG A 583 15.33 -39.86 2.00
C ARG A 583 15.54 -39.86 0.50
N LYS A 584 15.30 -38.71 -0.16
CA LYS A 584 15.46 -38.56 -1.60
C LYS A 584 16.90 -38.67 -2.06
N GLU A 585 17.84 -38.15 -1.28
CA GLU A 585 19.26 -38.34 -1.53
C GLU A 585 19.62 -39.83 -1.53
N ALA A 586 19.16 -40.59 -0.53
CA ALA A 586 19.41 -42.02 -0.41
C ALA A 586 18.75 -42.82 -1.55
N GLU A 587 17.49 -42.55 -1.89
CA GLU A 587 16.76 -43.21 -2.97
C GLU A 587 17.44 -43.02 -4.34
N VAL A 588 17.95 -41.80 -4.59
CA VAL A 588 18.51 -41.44 -5.90
C VAL A 588 19.97 -41.86 -6.03
N ARG A 589 20.70 -42.00 -4.93
CA ARG A 589 22.14 -42.29 -4.94
C ARG A 589 22.52 -43.51 -5.78
N GLU A 590 21.69 -44.54 -5.76
CA GLU A 590 21.92 -45.78 -6.53
C GLU A 590 21.65 -45.62 -8.04
N THR A 591 20.82 -44.66 -8.44
CA THR A 591 20.37 -44.49 -9.83
C THR A 591 21.00 -43.28 -10.52
N ASP A 592 21.27 -42.21 -9.79
CA ASP A 592 21.93 -40.98 -10.26
C ASP A 592 22.78 -40.36 -9.13
N PRO A 593 24.04 -40.78 -8.99
CA PRO A 593 24.95 -40.27 -7.95
C PRO A 593 25.18 -38.76 -8.03
N ASN A 594 25.11 -38.16 -9.23
CA ASN A 594 25.31 -36.72 -9.41
C ASN A 594 24.13 -35.94 -8.85
N LEU A 595 22.90 -36.37 -9.15
CA LEU A 595 21.69 -35.76 -8.60
C LEU A 595 21.65 -35.91 -7.08
N ALA A 596 22.00 -37.08 -6.54
CA ALA A 596 22.11 -37.28 -5.10
C ALA A 596 23.12 -36.31 -4.46
N TYR A 597 24.29 -36.10 -5.08
CA TYR A 597 25.25 -35.10 -4.61
C TYR A 597 24.67 -33.68 -4.59
N PHE A 598 23.90 -33.28 -5.62
CA PHE A 598 23.23 -31.98 -5.63
C PHE A 598 22.13 -31.86 -4.56
N ILE A 599 21.37 -32.91 -4.29
CA ILE A 599 20.38 -32.96 -3.19
C ILE A 599 21.10 -32.81 -1.85
N GLY A 600 22.18 -33.54 -1.62
CA GLY A 600 22.99 -33.42 -0.40
C GLY A 600 23.60 -32.02 -0.24
N LYS A 601 24.07 -31.41 -1.34
CA LYS A 601 24.55 -30.01 -1.33
C LYS A 601 23.44 -29.03 -0.98
N TYR A 602 22.23 -29.22 -1.53
CA TYR A 602 21.05 -28.42 -1.20
C TYR A 602 20.66 -28.57 0.28
N CYS A 603 20.61 -29.80 0.79
CA CYS A 603 20.34 -30.09 2.20
C CYS A 603 21.37 -29.40 3.12
N ASN A 604 22.66 -29.44 2.77
CA ASN A 604 23.72 -28.79 3.55
C ASN A 604 23.68 -27.26 3.45
N HIS A 605 23.18 -26.72 2.33
CA HIS A 605 23.04 -25.28 2.13
C HIS A 605 22.04 -24.68 3.11
N TRP A 606 20.84 -25.26 3.17
CA TRP A 606 19.76 -24.82 4.06
C TRP A 606 19.94 -25.29 5.50
N GLY A 607 20.55 -26.46 5.71
CA GLY A 607 20.74 -27.06 7.02
C GLY A 607 21.46 -26.15 8.03
N ARG A 608 22.36 -25.26 7.58
CA ARG A 608 23.00 -24.28 8.47
C ARG A 608 22.02 -23.25 9.02
N SER A 609 21.13 -22.74 8.17
CA SER A 609 20.08 -21.81 8.58
C SER A 609 19.06 -22.54 9.45
N ASP A 610 18.68 -23.76 9.08
CA ASP A 610 17.77 -24.62 9.85
C ASP A 610 18.28 -24.90 11.27
N ASP A 611 19.55 -25.28 11.40
CA ASP A 611 20.17 -25.52 12.71
C ASP A 611 20.17 -24.22 13.55
N SER A 612 20.47 -23.07 12.92
CA SER A 612 20.37 -21.76 13.57
C SER A 612 18.94 -21.44 14.01
N HIS A 613 17.95 -21.77 13.19
CA HIS A 613 16.54 -21.63 13.52
C HIS A 613 16.17 -22.45 14.76
N MET A 614 16.51 -23.74 14.74
CA MET A 614 16.20 -24.66 15.82
C MET A 614 16.87 -24.24 17.15
N VAL A 615 18.13 -23.80 17.12
CA VAL A 615 18.82 -23.30 18.32
C VAL A 615 18.08 -22.10 18.94
N ARG A 616 17.69 -21.12 18.12
CA ARG A 616 16.98 -19.92 18.61
C ARG A 616 15.60 -20.28 19.19
N LEU A 617 14.84 -21.13 18.49
CA LEU A 617 13.50 -21.54 18.92
C LEU A 617 13.55 -22.38 20.21
N GLN A 618 14.53 -23.28 20.34
CA GLN A 618 14.74 -24.05 21.56
C GLN A 618 15.17 -23.17 22.74
N ALA A 619 16.02 -22.17 22.51
CA ALA A 619 16.40 -21.20 23.54
C ALA A 619 15.18 -20.39 24.02
N MET A 620 14.32 -19.98 23.10
CA MET A 620 13.06 -19.30 23.44
C MET A 620 12.14 -20.21 24.28
N ALA A 621 11.93 -21.46 23.85
CA ALA A 621 11.06 -22.41 24.55
C ALA A 621 11.53 -22.78 25.97
N LYS A 622 12.83 -22.66 26.26
CA LYS A 622 13.38 -22.87 27.62
C LYS A 622 13.14 -21.68 28.55
N ASN A 623 13.06 -20.47 28.00
CA ASN A 623 13.00 -19.23 28.77
C ASN A 623 11.58 -18.67 28.91
N ILE A 624 10.62 -19.20 28.14
CA ILE A 624 9.22 -18.78 28.17
C ILE A 624 8.41 -20.00 28.60
N THR A 625 7.64 -19.88 29.68
CA THR A 625 6.67 -20.91 30.09
C THR A 625 5.51 -20.89 29.09
N LEU A 626 5.72 -21.51 27.94
CA LEU A 626 4.68 -21.65 26.93
C LEU A 626 3.55 -22.50 27.55
N PRO A 627 2.26 -22.15 27.38
CA PRO A 627 1.19 -23.12 27.60
C PRO A 627 1.56 -24.39 26.81
N PRO A 628 1.17 -25.60 27.24
CA PRO A 628 1.59 -26.83 26.60
C PRO A 628 1.11 -26.86 25.15
N LEU A 629 1.89 -26.25 24.25
CA LEU A 629 2.11 -26.69 22.89
C LEU A 629 2.21 -28.20 23.04
N GLY A 630 1.33 -28.96 22.39
CA GLY A 630 1.19 -30.41 22.55
C GLY A 630 2.44 -31.19 22.15
N PHE A 631 3.56 -30.91 22.81
CA PHE A 631 4.88 -31.52 22.75
C PHE A 631 4.88 -32.91 23.38
N ASN A 632 3.72 -33.41 23.85
CA ASN A 632 3.52 -34.75 24.41
C ASN A 632 3.69 -35.90 23.40
N ARG A 633 4.26 -35.65 22.21
CA ARG A 633 4.77 -36.71 21.31
C ARG A 633 6.27 -36.64 21.04
N PHE A 634 7.05 -36.00 21.91
CA PHE A 634 8.51 -36.20 21.97
C PHE A 634 8.86 -37.33 22.95
N SER A 635 8.41 -38.56 22.67
CA SER A 635 8.92 -39.78 23.34
C SER A 635 9.96 -40.54 22.50
N CYS A 636 10.38 -40.00 21.35
CA CYS A 636 11.43 -40.58 20.52
C CYS A 636 12.56 -39.56 20.29
N MET A 637 13.21 -39.17 21.38
CA MET A 637 14.57 -38.60 21.39
C MET A 637 15.41 -39.36 22.44
N LYS A 638 15.40 -40.68 22.32
CA LYS A 638 16.49 -41.57 22.75
C LYS A 638 16.87 -42.42 21.56
#